data_AF-A0A498IMH9-F1
#
_entry.id   AF-A0A498IMH9-F1
#
_cell.length_a   1.000
_cell.length_b   1.000
_cell.length_c   1.000
_cell.angle_alpha   90.00
_cell.angle_beta   90.00
_cell.angle_gamma   90.00
#
_symmetry.space_group_name_H-M   'P 1'
#
loop_
_entity.id
_entity.type
_entity.pdbx_description
1 polymer ?
#
loop_
_entity_poly.entity_id
_entity_poly.type
_entity_poly.pdbx_seq_one_letter_code
_entity_poly.pdbx_strand_id
1 'polypeptide(L)'
;MAATSFLAASLVRRATVAFALSHPLLLTSSKLSCRRTLISFPLTPRLSSSASEICHLAQAIKGDVDGLLKGVADKTVIEEVKRVLEMARRASSRREVLHTNFLTPPVVKESMLALEKLADLKVVVQGGYPQAERCRISVGHPEGLTSDPDVIAALSITGNFGFQPCSHGDFLGAILGTGISREKLGDIILQGEKGAQVIVVPELVDFIISSLDKVSNVPVSFKRIPLIALDYEPPRTKSFKTIEASVRVDAIASAGFKLSRTKLVDLIRDGDVRVNWTPVTKNGATLKTGDIVSVRGKGRLRIGEINPTKKGKFAVELILYLHLAYNLTSRCFTTVSRPLAPPFSSRFFPNPKPRHLSRPNSLAAANISTASSDPPTPSAEPNEPFASPFLSVQIRCQKHVADILSEALLCFGASSTSIDEEDDNDGKDEICIDSIFPEGEDVKTCISRAADSVSLKEMPSYEVKMGEQFDWITKTQESFHPVEVTEGLWIVPEWRIPPDAQATNIILNPGLAFGTGEHATTKLCLLLLRRLIKGRELFLDYGTGSGILAIAAVKFGAALSVGIDIDPQAITSARQNAALNNIGPEKMQLHLLPSKTSSTSRDSCGGVEDRSSSGVESILETNKYDVVIANILLNPLLDLADHIVSYAKPGAVVGLSGIISEQLPHIVERYSQLLEDVSITEMDDWACVHGTKKQNLSES
;
A
#
# COMPACT_ATOMS: atom_id res chain seq x y z
N MET A 1 -51.22 55.50 -47.71
CA MET A 1 -52.06 54.54 -46.97
C MET A 1 -51.15 53.50 -46.36
N ALA A 2 -51.16 53.17 -45.08
CA ALA A 2 -51.84 53.74 -43.93
C ALA A 2 -51.02 53.17 -42.74
N ALA A 3 -50.55 54.06 -41.87
CA ALA A 3 -51.07 54.16 -40.52
C ALA A 3 -50.38 53.14 -39.58
N THR A 4 -49.26 53.54 -38.98
CA THR A 4 -49.17 54.28 -37.69
C THR A 4 -49.08 53.28 -36.55
N SER A 5 -48.15 53.31 -35.59
CA SER A 5 -47.28 54.35 -35.03
C SER A 5 -47.06 53.89 -33.56
N PHE A 6 -46.08 54.25 -32.75
CA PHE A 6 -44.96 55.19 -32.78
C PHE A 6 -44.24 55.02 -31.41
N LEU A 7 -42.95 55.38 -31.38
CA LEU A 7 -42.24 56.17 -30.34
C LEU A 7 -42.15 55.58 -28.92
N ALA A 8 -41.17 55.86 -28.07
CA ALA A 8 -39.84 56.52 -28.04
C ALA A 8 -39.42 56.38 -26.53
N ALA A 9 -38.28 56.80 -25.98
CA ALA A 9 -37.30 57.79 -26.34
C ALA A 9 -36.04 57.59 -25.46
N SER A 10 -34.93 58.12 -25.95
CA SER A 10 -33.69 58.40 -25.22
C SER A 10 -33.88 59.28 -24.00
N LEU A 11 -32.96 59.17 -23.03
CA LEU A 11 -32.46 60.32 -22.28
C LEU A 11 -30.94 60.23 -22.08
N VAL A 12 -30.26 61.16 -22.76
CA VAL A 12 -28.86 61.58 -22.60
C VAL A 12 -28.79 62.60 -21.46
N ARG A 13 -27.79 62.51 -20.57
CA ARG A 13 -26.96 63.67 -20.14
C ARG A 13 -25.86 63.30 -19.14
N ARG A 14 -24.61 63.59 -19.57
CA ARG A 14 -23.51 64.29 -18.86
C ARG A 14 -22.88 63.59 -17.62
N ALA A 15 -21.56 63.55 -17.41
CA ALA A 15 -20.47 64.39 -17.90
C ALA A 15 -19.08 63.74 -17.68
N THR A 16 -18.09 64.31 -18.39
CA THR A 16 -16.64 64.45 -18.06
C THR A 16 -15.80 63.18 -17.91
N VAL A 17 -14.92 62.80 -18.86
CA VAL A 17 -13.68 63.46 -19.34
C VAL A 17 -12.74 63.87 -18.21
N ALA A 18 -11.68 63.07 -18.01
CA ALA A 18 -10.36 63.55 -17.62
C ALA A 18 -9.29 62.66 -18.28
N PHE A 19 -8.55 63.30 -19.17
CA PHE A 19 -7.33 62.86 -19.86
C PHE A 19 -6.13 62.91 -18.90
N ALA A 20 -5.22 61.94 -19.01
CA ALA A 20 -3.77 62.13 -18.86
C ALA A 20 -3.08 60.85 -19.39
N LEU A 21 -2.68 60.81 -20.66
CA LEU A 21 -1.34 61.15 -21.17
C LEU A 21 -0.20 60.31 -20.56
N SER A 22 0.30 59.36 -21.34
CA SER A 22 1.75 59.19 -21.54
C SER A 22 2.03 58.42 -22.83
N HIS A 23 2.87 59.03 -23.67
CA HIS A 23 3.39 58.54 -24.95
C HIS A 23 4.35 57.35 -24.80
N PRO A 24 4.65 56.63 -25.90
CA PRO A 24 5.37 55.37 -25.90
C PRO A 24 6.87 55.54 -26.20
N LEU A 25 7.75 54.81 -25.51
CA LEU A 25 9.09 54.48 -26.01
C LEU A 25 9.52 53.09 -25.53
N LEU A 26 10.06 52.33 -26.48
CA LEU A 26 10.49 50.94 -26.41
C LEU A 26 11.63 50.70 -25.41
N LEU A 27 11.65 49.51 -24.78
CA LEU A 27 12.73 48.51 -24.93
C LEU A 27 12.51 47.26 -24.04
N THR A 28 12.56 46.10 -24.71
CA THR A 28 13.18 44.82 -24.31
C THR A 28 12.75 44.04 -23.07
N SER A 29 12.12 42.90 -23.37
CA SER A 29 12.45 41.54 -22.93
C SER A 29 12.18 41.08 -21.48
N SER A 30 11.46 39.96 -21.45
CA SER A 30 11.48 38.86 -20.48
C SER A 30 10.56 38.94 -19.25
N LYS A 31 9.84 37.82 -19.07
CA LYS A 31 8.98 37.41 -17.94
C LYS A 31 7.53 37.91 -17.96
N LEU A 32 6.68 37.17 -18.68
CA LEU A 32 5.23 37.17 -18.47
C LEU A 32 4.84 35.97 -17.59
N SER A 33 4.60 36.29 -16.32
CA SER A 33 3.74 35.52 -15.41
C SER A 33 2.31 35.60 -15.92
N CYS A 34 1.72 34.47 -16.29
CA CYS A 34 0.29 34.38 -16.60
C CYS A 34 -0.46 33.94 -15.33
N ARG A 35 -0.97 34.91 -14.57
CA ARG A 35 -2.03 34.67 -13.59
C ARG A 35 -3.31 34.36 -14.37
N ARG A 36 -3.78 33.11 -14.34
CA ARG A 36 -5.17 32.79 -14.69
C ARG A 36 -6.01 32.73 -13.41
N THR A 37 -6.93 33.67 -13.34
CA THR A 37 -7.97 33.87 -12.34
C THR A 37 -8.86 32.62 -12.25
N LEU A 38 -8.95 32.01 -11.07
CA LEU A 38 -10.00 31.05 -10.73
C LEU A 38 -11.28 31.83 -10.40
N ILE A 39 -12.36 31.47 -11.09
CA ILE A 39 -13.69 32.04 -10.92
C ILE A 39 -14.33 31.43 -9.68
N SER A 40 -14.50 32.23 -8.63
CA SER A 40 -15.34 31.91 -7.47
C SER A 40 -16.74 32.50 -7.66
N PHE A 41 -17.79 31.70 -7.57
CA PHE A 41 -19.17 32.19 -7.44
C PHE A 41 -19.50 32.43 -5.96
N PRO A 42 -19.86 33.66 -5.53
CA PRO A 42 -20.48 33.87 -4.23
C PRO A 42 -22.00 34.01 -4.40
N LEU A 43 -22.77 33.16 -3.73
CA LEU A 43 -24.18 33.42 -3.46
C LEU A 43 -24.31 33.85 -2.00
N THR A 44 -24.56 35.14 -1.79
CA THR A 44 -24.95 35.69 -0.48
C THR A 44 -26.46 35.93 -0.47
N PRO A 45 -27.09 35.75 0.70
CA PRO A 45 -28.04 36.75 1.17
C PRO A 45 -27.66 37.29 2.56
N ARG A 46 -27.95 38.57 2.78
CA ARG A 46 -27.71 39.30 4.04
C ARG A 46 -28.93 39.22 4.98
N LEU A 47 -28.61 38.94 6.25
CA LEU A 47 -29.24 39.20 7.55
C LEU A 47 -30.65 39.79 7.69
N SER A 48 -31.38 39.26 8.68
CA SER A 48 -31.97 40.06 9.76
C SER A 48 -31.86 39.35 11.12
N SER A 49 -31.48 40.10 12.15
CA SER A 49 -31.23 39.68 13.53
C SER A 49 -32.50 39.30 14.30
N SER A 50 -32.42 38.28 15.16
CA SER A 50 -32.90 38.41 16.54
C SER A 50 -32.17 37.42 17.45
N ALA A 51 -31.65 37.93 18.56
CA ALA A 51 -30.90 37.19 19.55
C ALA A 51 -31.87 36.38 20.42
N SER A 52 -32.07 35.08 20.12
CA SER A 52 -32.60 34.08 21.07
C SER A 52 -32.59 32.64 20.51
N GLU A 53 -31.57 32.21 19.78
CA GLU A 53 -31.53 30.84 19.18
C GLU A 53 -30.45 29.93 19.78
N ILE A 54 -30.03 30.20 21.01
CA ILE A 54 -29.32 29.18 21.78
C ILE A 54 -30.38 28.17 22.21
N CYS A 55 -30.41 27.00 21.56
CA CYS A 55 -31.15 25.77 21.93
C CYS A 55 -32.33 25.34 21.02
N HIS A 56 -32.25 25.49 19.70
CA HIS A 56 -33.09 24.69 18.77
C HIS A 56 -32.32 23.66 17.94
N LEU A 57 -31.06 23.90 17.59
CA LEU A 57 -30.29 23.02 16.70
C LEU A 57 -29.88 21.68 17.36
N ALA A 58 -29.50 21.72 18.64
CA ALA A 58 -29.13 20.50 19.39
C ALA A 58 -30.32 19.53 19.57
N GLN A 59 -31.55 20.04 19.51
CA GLN A 59 -32.78 19.24 19.56
C GLN A 59 -33.23 18.77 18.17
N ALA A 60 -33.07 19.59 17.12
CA ALA A 60 -33.41 19.22 15.74
C ALA A 60 -32.54 18.06 15.21
N ILE A 61 -31.25 18.02 15.58
CA ILE A 61 -30.33 16.96 15.14
C ILE A 61 -30.58 15.63 15.87
N LYS A 62 -31.14 15.65 17.09
CA LYS A 62 -31.34 14.43 17.89
C LYS A 62 -32.45 13.51 17.36
N GLY A 63 -33.30 13.99 16.45
CA GLY A 63 -34.45 13.26 15.92
C GLY A 63 -34.47 12.99 14.41
N ASP A 64 -33.55 13.56 13.62
CA ASP A 64 -33.67 13.59 12.15
C ASP A 64 -32.42 13.11 11.37
N VAL A 65 -31.40 12.55 12.05
CA VAL A 65 -30.22 11.97 11.35
C VAL A 65 -30.65 10.85 10.41
N ASP A 66 -31.61 10.02 10.81
CA ASP A 66 -32.13 8.95 9.97
C ASP A 66 -33.02 9.47 8.83
N GLY A 67 -33.65 10.65 8.99
CA GLY A 67 -34.41 11.31 7.91
C GLY A 67 -33.50 11.96 6.86
N LEU A 68 -32.36 12.50 7.29
CA LEU A 68 -31.33 13.07 6.43
C LEU A 68 -30.62 12.01 5.56
N LEU A 69 -30.60 10.77 6.03
CA LEU A 69 -29.91 9.62 5.39
C LEU A 69 -30.88 8.70 4.61
N LYS A 70 -32.18 9.03 4.52
CA LYS A 70 -33.16 8.28 3.73
C LYS A 70 -32.78 8.31 2.23
N GLY A 71 -32.16 7.23 1.76
CA GLY A 71 -31.77 7.06 0.36
C GLY A 71 -30.33 6.56 0.17
N VAL A 72 -29.51 6.54 1.21
CA VAL A 72 -28.17 5.94 1.17
C VAL A 72 -28.30 4.44 1.41
N ALA A 73 -27.90 3.62 0.42
CA ALA A 73 -28.10 2.16 0.48
C ALA A 73 -27.02 1.42 1.28
N ASP A 74 -25.86 2.05 1.51
CA ASP A 74 -24.68 1.41 2.10
C ASP A 74 -24.50 1.77 3.58
N LYS A 75 -24.51 0.74 4.46
CA LYS A 75 -24.37 0.85 5.92
C LYS A 75 -23.02 1.45 6.33
N THR A 76 -21.94 1.17 5.57
CA THR A 76 -20.60 1.69 5.85
C THR A 76 -20.50 3.19 5.58
N VAL A 77 -21.09 3.63 4.45
CA VAL A 77 -21.19 5.04 4.08
C VAL A 77 -22.05 5.79 5.08
N ILE A 78 -23.17 5.21 5.52
CA ILE A 78 -24.03 5.80 6.56
C ILE A 78 -23.25 6.08 7.83
N GLU A 79 -22.45 5.12 8.31
CA GLU A 79 -21.72 5.27 9.58
C GLU A 79 -20.63 6.36 9.49
N GLU A 80 -19.90 6.41 8.38
CA GLU A 80 -18.92 7.47 8.14
C GLU A 80 -19.60 8.85 8.02
N VAL A 81 -20.73 8.95 7.32
CA VAL A 81 -21.49 10.21 7.24
C VAL A 81 -22.01 10.63 8.61
N LYS A 82 -22.46 9.70 9.45
CA LYS A 82 -22.85 9.97 10.85
C LYS A 82 -21.68 10.56 11.65
N ARG A 83 -20.47 10.02 11.49
CA ARG A 83 -19.25 10.56 12.12
C ARG A 83 -18.95 11.99 11.65
N VAL A 84 -19.10 12.28 10.36
CA VAL A 84 -18.93 13.63 9.81
C VAL A 84 -19.98 14.61 10.37
N LEU A 85 -21.23 14.19 10.49
CA LEU A 85 -22.30 15.02 11.08
C LEU A 85 -22.07 15.27 12.57
N GLU A 86 -21.60 14.27 13.32
CA GLU A 86 -21.24 14.45 14.72
C GLU A 86 -20.05 15.42 14.88
N MET A 87 -19.06 15.33 13.98
CA MET A 87 -17.97 16.30 13.90
C MET A 87 -18.49 17.72 13.63
N ALA A 88 -19.41 17.89 12.68
CA ALA A 88 -20.02 19.18 12.38
C ALA A 88 -20.78 19.76 13.59
N ARG A 89 -21.50 18.92 14.34
CA ARG A 89 -22.18 19.30 15.59
C ARG A 89 -21.19 19.80 16.64
N ARG A 90 -20.06 19.11 16.79
CA ARG A 90 -18.98 19.54 17.70
C ARG A 90 -18.35 20.85 17.27
N ALA A 91 -18.03 21.00 15.98
CA ALA A 91 -17.47 22.23 15.41
C ALA A 91 -18.41 23.43 15.67
N SER A 92 -19.72 23.24 15.48
CA SER A 92 -20.74 24.26 15.77
C SER A 92 -20.81 24.60 17.26
N SER A 93 -20.94 23.59 18.14
CA SER A 93 -21.13 23.80 19.58
C SER A 93 -19.90 24.37 20.29
N ARG A 94 -18.69 23.98 19.87
CA ARG A 94 -17.43 24.41 20.48
C ARG A 94 -16.76 25.59 19.77
N ARG A 95 -17.33 26.05 18.65
CA ARG A 95 -16.73 27.04 17.74
C ARG A 95 -15.28 26.70 17.35
N GLU A 96 -15.01 25.41 17.12
CA GLU A 96 -13.72 24.91 16.67
C GLU A 96 -13.77 24.53 15.19
N VAL A 97 -12.61 24.51 14.53
CA VAL A 97 -12.47 23.99 13.17
C VAL A 97 -12.00 22.53 13.28
N LEU A 98 -12.74 21.62 12.66
CA LEU A 98 -12.43 20.19 12.65
C LEU A 98 -12.24 19.68 11.23
N HIS A 99 -11.42 18.64 11.11
CA HIS A 99 -11.03 18.06 9.83
C HIS A 99 -11.19 16.54 9.88
N THR A 100 -11.78 15.96 8.84
CA THR A 100 -11.85 14.51 8.67
C THR A 100 -10.50 13.94 8.22
N ASN A 101 -10.36 12.62 8.26
CA ASN A 101 -9.36 11.90 7.45
C ASN A 101 -9.80 11.90 5.96
N PHE A 102 -9.06 11.25 5.07
CA PHE A 102 -9.44 11.11 3.66
C PHE A 102 -10.62 10.15 3.50
N LEU A 103 -11.73 10.72 3.03
CA LEU A 103 -12.99 10.02 2.77
C LEU A 103 -13.09 9.60 1.30
N THR A 104 -13.88 8.57 1.02
CA THR A 104 -14.16 8.09 -0.33
C THR A 104 -15.20 8.98 -1.04
N PRO A 105 -15.27 9.00 -2.39
CA PRO A 105 -16.22 9.84 -3.13
C PRO A 105 -17.69 9.70 -2.69
N PRO A 106 -18.22 8.48 -2.41
CA PRO A 106 -19.59 8.34 -1.92
C PRO A 106 -19.81 9.03 -0.58
N VAL A 107 -18.90 8.84 0.38
CA VAL A 107 -18.99 9.46 1.71
C VAL A 107 -18.92 10.97 1.61
N VAL A 108 -18.01 11.51 0.79
CA VAL A 108 -17.88 12.97 0.59
C VAL A 108 -19.18 13.55 0.03
N LYS A 109 -19.72 12.93 -1.02
CA LYS A 109 -20.95 13.39 -1.68
C LYS A 109 -22.14 13.41 -0.71
N GLU A 110 -22.39 12.30 -0.01
CA GLU A 110 -23.51 12.20 0.92
C GLU A 110 -23.32 13.10 2.15
N SER A 111 -22.08 13.24 2.64
CA SER A 111 -21.75 14.20 3.71
C SER A 111 -22.04 15.63 3.28
N MET A 112 -21.65 16.04 2.07
CA MET A 112 -21.91 17.39 1.56
C MET A 112 -23.42 17.68 1.46
N LEU A 113 -24.21 16.75 0.93
CA LEU A 113 -25.67 16.89 0.87
C LEU A 113 -26.32 17.02 2.26
N ALA A 114 -25.77 16.34 3.27
CA ALA A 114 -26.25 16.42 4.64
C ALA A 114 -25.80 17.73 5.32
N LEU A 115 -24.55 18.15 5.11
CA LEU A 115 -23.97 19.35 5.70
C LEU A 115 -24.51 20.64 5.08
N GLU A 116 -24.89 20.65 3.80
CA GLU A 116 -25.53 21.79 3.13
C GLU A 116 -26.82 22.26 3.82
N LYS A 117 -27.46 21.37 4.58
CA LYS A 117 -28.68 21.68 5.34
C LYS A 117 -28.38 22.42 6.66
N LEU A 118 -27.11 22.52 7.06
CA LEU A 118 -26.67 23.21 8.27
C LEU A 118 -26.21 24.64 7.91
N ALA A 119 -27.07 25.62 8.17
CA ALA A 119 -26.83 27.02 7.75
C ALA A 119 -25.67 27.72 8.50
N ASP A 120 -25.26 27.21 9.67
CA ASP A 120 -24.32 27.89 10.57
C ASP A 120 -22.85 27.44 10.39
N LEU A 121 -22.57 26.60 9.40
CA LEU A 121 -21.26 26.00 9.20
C LEU A 121 -20.72 26.31 7.81
N LYS A 122 -19.43 26.66 7.78
CA LYS A 122 -18.65 26.65 6.55
C LYS A 122 -18.04 25.25 6.40
N VAL A 123 -18.11 24.73 5.19
CA VAL A 123 -17.56 23.43 4.82
C VAL A 123 -16.63 23.61 3.65
N VAL A 124 -15.44 23.03 3.73
CA VAL A 124 -14.44 23.04 2.66
C VAL A 124 -13.98 21.62 2.39
N VAL A 125 -14.02 21.20 1.13
CA VAL A 125 -13.56 19.89 0.68
C VAL A 125 -12.24 20.06 -0.07
N GLN A 126 -11.23 19.28 0.29
CA GLN A 126 -9.92 19.31 -0.35
C GLN A 126 -9.37 17.91 -0.58
N GLY A 127 -8.96 17.64 -1.82
CA GLY A 127 -8.18 16.46 -2.21
C GLY A 127 -6.91 16.81 -2.97
N GLY A 128 -6.53 18.10 -3.05
CA GLY A 128 -5.29 18.59 -3.65
C GLY A 128 -5.40 19.04 -5.10
N TYR A 129 -6.29 18.42 -5.87
CA TYR A 129 -6.58 18.79 -7.25
C TYR A 129 -8.08 18.63 -7.56
N PRO A 130 -8.62 19.26 -8.63
CA PRO A 130 -10.07 19.30 -8.89
C PRO A 130 -10.77 17.96 -9.09
N GLN A 131 -10.02 16.88 -9.36
CA GLN A 131 -10.55 15.55 -9.69
C GLN A 131 -10.13 14.49 -8.66
N ALA A 132 -9.68 14.92 -7.48
CA ALA A 132 -9.30 13.99 -6.43
C ALA A 132 -10.47 13.09 -6.05
N GLU A 133 -10.22 11.78 -6.01
CA GLU A 133 -11.18 10.77 -5.59
C GLU A 133 -11.25 10.73 -4.06
N ARG A 134 -10.11 10.81 -3.37
CA ARG A 134 -10.09 10.90 -1.91
C ARG A 134 -9.95 12.34 -1.42
N CYS A 135 -10.92 12.80 -0.64
CA CYS A 135 -10.94 14.16 -0.12
C CYS A 135 -11.09 14.19 1.40
N ARG A 136 -10.55 15.24 2.02
CA ARG A 136 -10.84 15.61 3.41
C ARG A 136 -11.93 16.69 3.43
N ILE A 137 -12.77 16.65 4.45
CA ILE A 137 -13.78 17.68 4.73
C ILE A 137 -13.32 18.45 5.97
N SER A 138 -13.30 19.77 5.86
CA SER A 138 -13.10 20.70 6.97
C SER A 138 -14.43 21.37 7.29
N VAL A 139 -14.80 21.37 8.56
CA VAL A 139 -16.06 21.96 9.04
C VAL A 139 -15.76 22.90 10.19
N GLY A 140 -16.34 24.10 10.16
CA GLY A 140 -16.15 25.08 11.21
C GLY A 140 -17.02 26.32 11.02
N HIS A 141 -16.95 27.25 11.96
CA HIS A 141 -17.67 28.51 11.85
C HIS A 141 -17.17 29.33 10.64
N PRO A 142 -18.04 30.05 9.90
CA PRO A 142 -17.62 30.84 8.73
C PRO A 142 -16.51 31.85 8.99
N GLU A 143 -16.42 32.38 10.20
CA GLU A 143 -15.36 33.31 10.62
C GLU A 143 -14.03 32.61 10.93
N GLY A 144 -14.05 31.33 11.30
CA GLY A 144 -12.87 30.57 11.72
C GLY A 144 -12.25 29.69 10.63
N LEU A 145 -13.06 29.22 9.67
CA LEU A 145 -12.57 28.33 8.60
C LEU A 145 -12.15 29.14 7.37
N THR A 146 -10.88 29.04 6.99
CA THR A 146 -10.36 29.61 5.74
C THR A 146 -10.90 28.87 4.53
N SER A 147 -10.88 29.50 3.35
CA SER A 147 -11.31 28.85 2.09
C SER A 147 -10.29 27.88 1.52
N ASP A 148 -9.07 27.89 2.06
CA ASP A 148 -7.97 26.99 1.69
C ASP A 148 -7.24 26.59 2.98
N PRO A 149 -7.78 25.66 3.77
CA PRO A 149 -7.14 25.22 5.00
C PRO A 149 -5.94 24.32 4.69
N ASP A 150 -4.86 24.44 5.46
CA ASP A 150 -3.63 23.66 5.28
C ASP A 150 -3.79 22.26 5.90
N VAL A 151 -4.64 21.45 5.28
CA VAL A 151 -5.03 20.12 5.77
C VAL A 151 -4.57 19.01 4.84
N ILE A 152 -3.85 19.31 3.78
CA ILE A 152 -3.30 18.30 2.88
C ILE A 152 -1.91 18.72 2.44
N ALA A 153 -1.02 17.74 2.29
CA ALA A 153 0.31 17.95 1.77
C ALA A 153 0.55 17.03 0.57
N ALA A 154 1.35 17.52 -0.39
CA ALA A 154 1.77 16.76 -1.55
C ALA A 154 3.27 16.43 -1.46
N LEU A 155 3.58 15.16 -1.72
CA LEU A 155 4.93 14.62 -1.77
C LEU A 155 5.20 14.08 -3.18
N SER A 156 6.29 14.50 -3.79
CA SER A 156 6.83 13.85 -4.99
C SER A 156 7.79 12.75 -4.55
N ILE A 157 7.54 11.54 -5.02
CA ILE A 157 8.35 10.35 -4.82
C ILE A 157 9.07 10.09 -6.14
N THR A 158 10.37 10.32 -6.16
CA THR A 158 11.20 10.16 -7.35
C THR A 158 12.23 9.07 -7.16
N GLY A 159 12.40 8.22 -8.16
CA GLY A 159 13.30 7.08 -8.16
C GLY A 159 13.58 6.65 -9.60
N ASN A 160 14.47 5.67 -9.78
CA ASN A 160 14.83 5.18 -11.10
C ASN A 160 13.81 4.16 -11.65
N PHE A 161 12.57 4.61 -11.86
CA PHE A 161 11.46 3.75 -12.30
C PHE A 161 11.44 3.45 -13.80
N GLY A 162 12.41 3.97 -14.57
CA GLY A 162 12.56 3.65 -15.99
C GLY A 162 12.96 2.19 -16.25
N PHE A 163 13.62 1.54 -15.29
CA PHE A 163 14.05 0.14 -15.39
C PHE A 163 13.10 -0.83 -14.69
N GLN A 164 12.43 -0.36 -13.63
CA GLN A 164 11.43 -1.13 -12.90
C GLN A 164 10.14 -0.29 -12.73
N PRO A 165 9.17 -0.42 -13.66
CA PRO A 165 7.92 0.30 -13.55
C PRO A 165 7.16 -0.18 -12.31
N CYS A 166 6.76 0.76 -11.45
CA CYS A 166 5.98 0.48 -10.25
C CYS A 166 4.51 0.83 -10.49
N SER A 167 3.63 -0.06 -10.05
CA SER A 167 2.18 0.12 -10.09
C SER A 167 1.71 1.00 -8.93
N HIS A 168 0.45 1.43 -9.00
CA HIS A 168 -0.20 2.13 -7.88
C HIS A 168 -0.17 1.29 -6.59
N GLY A 169 -0.33 -0.03 -6.70
CA GLY A 169 -0.30 -0.96 -5.57
C GLY A 169 1.06 -0.99 -4.86
N ASP A 170 2.15 -0.84 -5.60
CA ASP A 170 3.51 -0.84 -5.04
C ASP A 170 3.76 0.39 -4.17
N PHE A 171 3.40 1.58 -4.67
CA PHE A 171 3.49 2.82 -3.88
C PHE A 171 2.57 2.77 -2.66
N LEU A 172 1.35 2.27 -2.83
CA LEU A 172 0.39 2.14 -1.74
C LEU A 172 0.91 1.18 -0.66
N GLY A 173 1.32 -0.02 -1.05
CA GLY A 173 1.83 -1.06 -0.14
C GLY A 173 3.08 -0.58 0.60
N ALA A 174 4.00 0.10 -0.08
CA ALA A 174 5.21 0.64 0.55
C ALA A 174 4.87 1.70 1.62
N ILE A 175 3.89 2.58 1.36
CA ILE A 175 3.46 3.59 2.33
C ILE A 175 2.73 2.93 3.51
N LEU A 176 1.79 2.01 3.25
CA LEU A 176 1.06 1.32 4.32
C LEU A 176 1.98 0.44 5.18
N GLY A 177 3.02 -0.14 4.57
CA GLY A 177 4.06 -0.93 5.27
C GLY A 177 4.87 -0.14 6.30
N THR A 178 4.83 1.19 6.27
CA THR A 178 5.41 2.05 7.33
C THR A 178 4.53 2.15 8.58
N GLY A 179 3.33 1.55 8.58
CA GLY A 179 2.35 1.63 9.67
C GLY A 179 1.34 2.77 9.52
N ILE A 180 1.34 3.49 8.40
CA ILE A 180 0.37 4.55 8.11
C ILE A 180 -0.98 3.92 7.74
N SER A 181 -2.05 4.38 8.39
CA SER A 181 -3.40 3.91 8.10
C SER A 181 -3.95 4.48 6.78
N ARG A 182 -4.78 3.69 6.08
CA ARG A 182 -5.23 4.01 4.71
C ARG A 182 -6.02 5.32 4.64
N GLU A 183 -6.77 5.66 5.69
CA GLU A 183 -7.55 6.88 5.80
C GLU A 183 -6.70 8.15 5.94
N LYS A 184 -5.42 8.04 6.30
CA LYS A 184 -4.48 9.17 6.33
C LYS A 184 -3.85 9.49 4.97
N LEU A 185 -4.12 8.65 3.97
CA LEU A 185 -3.58 8.75 2.62
C LEU A 185 -4.67 9.16 1.61
N GLY A 186 -4.36 10.16 0.80
CA GLY A 186 -5.18 10.62 -0.32
C GLY A 186 -4.91 9.81 -1.59
N ASP A 187 -4.91 10.50 -2.73
CA ASP A 187 -4.65 9.90 -4.03
C ASP A 187 -3.15 9.76 -4.30
N ILE A 188 -2.81 8.74 -5.08
CA ILE A 188 -1.47 8.46 -5.60
C ILE A 188 -1.51 8.67 -7.12
N ILE A 189 -0.79 9.67 -7.60
CA ILE A 189 -0.70 10.05 -9.01
C ILE A 189 0.58 9.47 -9.58
N LEU A 190 0.46 8.44 -10.42
CA LEU A 190 1.63 7.85 -11.09
C LEU A 190 2.15 8.81 -12.18
N GLN A 191 3.47 9.01 -12.19
CA GLN A 191 4.18 9.79 -13.20
C GLN A 191 5.01 8.90 -14.15
N GLY A 192 4.66 7.61 -14.24
CA GLY A 192 5.40 6.61 -15.00
C GLY A 192 6.83 6.46 -14.48
N GLU A 193 7.81 6.64 -15.36
CA GLU A 193 9.25 6.47 -15.03
C GLU A 193 9.78 7.51 -14.03
N LYS A 194 9.07 8.62 -13.82
CA LYS A 194 9.45 9.67 -12.85
C LYS A 194 9.07 9.32 -11.42
N GLY A 195 8.22 8.30 -11.22
CA GLY A 195 7.73 7.87 -9.92
C GLY A 195 6.28 8.23 -9.68
N ALA A 196 5.98 8.79 -8.52
CA ALA A 196 4.60 9.11 -8.14
C ALA A 196 4.52 10.40 -7.32
N GLN A 197 3.35 11.02 -7.30
CA GLN A 197 3.02 12.09 -6.37
C GLN A 197 1.89 11.63 -5.46
N VAL A 198 2.07 11.85 -4.18
CA VAL A 198 1.20 11.34 -3.12
C VAL A 198 0.64 12.49 -2.32
N ILE A 199 -0.64 12.39 -2.00
CA ILE A 199 -1.35 13.36 -1.16
C ILE A 199 -1.58 12.73 0.20
N VAL A 200 -1.18 13.41 1.28
CA VAL A 200 -1.20 12.89 2.66
C VAL A 200 -1.69 13.96 3.62
N VAL A 201 -1.99 13.56 4.86
CA VAL A 201 -2.16 14.52 5.95
C VAL A 201 -0.82 15.21 6.25
N PRO A 202 -0.79 16.54 6.53
CA PRO A 202 0.45 17.28 6.72
C PRO A 202 1.38 16.75 7.82
N GLU A 203 0.78 16.23 8.90
CA GLU A 203 1.48 15.64 10.05
C GLU A 203 2.32 14.40 9.73
N LEU A 204 2.06 13.73 8.60
CA LEU A 204 2.81 12.53 8.18
C LEU A 204 3.95 12.83 7.20
N VAL A 205 4.13 14.08 6.78
CA VAL A 205 5.12 14.45 5.76
C VAL A 205 6.54 14.07 6.19
N ASP A 206 6.95 14.53 7.37
CA ASP A 206 8.32 14.30 7.85
C ASP A 206 8.54 12.82 8.19
N PHE A 207 7.52 12.15 8.72
CA PHE A 207 7.55 10.71 8.98
C PHE A 207 7.80 9.94 7.68
N ILE A 208 6.98 10.14 6.64
CA ILE A 208 7.13 9.44 5.36
C ILE A 208 8.50 9.70 4.72
N ILE A 209 8.98 10.96 4.75
CA ILE A 209 10.30 11.31 4.22
C ILE A 209 11.42 10.55 4.95
N SER A 210 11.25 10.29 6.25
CA SER A 210 12.25 9.61 7.08
C SER A 210 12.14 8.08 7.08
N SER A 211 10.94 7.54 6.89
CA SER A 211 10.64 6.12 7.10
C SER A 211 10.57 5.31 5.81
N LEU A 212 10.26 5.95 4.69
CA LEU A 212 10.13 5.30 3.39
C LEU A 212 11.38 5.59 2.57
N ASP A 213 12.24 4.59 2.38
CA ASP A 213 13.52 4.71 1.65
C ASP A 213 13.48 4.05 0.26
N LYS A 214 12.57 3.10 0.06
CA LYS A 214 12.34 2.40 -1.20
C LYS A 214 10.85 2.20 -1.47
N VAL A 215 10.51 2.14 -2.76
CA VAL A 215 9.21 1.63 -3.22
C VAL A 215 9.49 0.41 -4.08
N SER A 216 8.90 -0.73 -3.73
CA SER A 216 9.34 -2.04 -4.23
C SER A 216 10.85 -2.21 -3.98
N ASN A 217 11.67 -2.28 -5.03
CA ASN A 217 13.13 -2.36 -4.95
C ASN A 217 13.84 -1.08 -5.45
N VAL A 218 13.09 -0.04 -5.80
CA VAL A 218 13.66 1.22 -6.30
C VAL A 218 13.88 2.16 -5.13
N PRO A 219 15.13 2.56 -4.83
CA PRO A 219 15.40 3.62 -3.85
C PRO A 219 14.69 4.90 -4.29
N VAL A 220 13.99 5.52 -3.35
CA VAL A 220 13.20 6.71 -3.62
C VAL A 220 13.71 7.90 -2.83
N SER A 221 13.49 9.07 -3.41
CA SER A 221 13.74 10.37 -2.81
C SER A 221 12.42 11.12 -2.74
N PHE A 222 12.24 11.87 -1.65
CA PHE A 222 11.03 12.62 -1.40
C PHE A 222 11.30 14.10 -1.56
N LYS A 223 10.33 14.79 -2.15
CA LYS A 223 10.31 16.24 -2.17
C LYS A 223 8.90 16.71 -1.85
N ARG A 224 8.76 17.54 -0.81
CA ARG A 224 7.52 18.27 -0.59
C ARG A 224 7.30 19.22 -1.77
N ILE A 225 6.15 19.11 -2.40
CA ILE A 225 5.76 19.95 -3.54
C ILE A 225 4.51 20.75 -3.18
N PRO A 226 4.35 21.97 -3.73
CA PRO A 226 3.10 22.70 -3.57
C PRO A 226 1.99 21.98 -4.36
N LEU A 227 0.74 22.07 -3.90
CA LEU A 227 -0.41 21.40 -4.54
C LEU A 227 -0.58 21.76 -6.03
N ILE A 228 -0.20 22.99 -6.42
CA ILE A 228 -0.23 23.43 -7.82
C ILE A 228 0.81 22.73 -8.71
N ALA A 229 1.81 22.08 -8.13
CA ALA A 229 2.80 21.28 -8.86
C ALA A 229 2.38 19.81 -8.98
N LEU A 230 1.16 19.45 -8.54
CA LEU A 230 0.59 18.13 -8.81
C LEU A 230 0.43 17.95 -10.32
N ASP A 231 1.15 16.98 -10.87
CA ASP A 231 1.20 16.63 -12.27
C ASP A 231 0.14 15.57 -12.56
N TYR A 232 -1.12 15.96 -12.38
CA TYR A 232 -2.25 15.13 -12.77
C TYR A 232 -2.57 15.38 -14.23
N GLU A 233 -2.69 14.33 -15.04
CA GLU A 233 -3.25 14.47 -16.38
C GLU A 233 -4.77 14.53 -16.27
N PRO A 234 -5.43 15.63 -16.67
CA PRO A 234 -6.86 15.64 -16.81
C PRO A 234 -7.23 14.53 -17.82
N PRO A 235 -8.18 13.65 -17.49
CA PRO A 235 -8.53 12.53 -18.33
C PRO A 235 -8.86 13.04 -19.73
N ARG A 236 -8.29 12.39 -20.75
CA ARG A 236 -8.56 12.76 -22.14
C ARG A 236 -10.06 12.57 -22.40
N THR A 237 -10.78 13.65 -22.58
CA THR A 237 -12.21 13.57 -22.86
C THR A 237 -12.49 13.78 -24.34
N LYS A 238 -13.44 13.02 -24.87
CA LYS A 238 -14.06 13.29 -26.18
C LYS A 238 -15.49 13.78 -25.95
N SER A 239 -15.73 15.06 -26.21
CA SER A 239 -17.09 15.60 -26.26
C SER A 239 -17.72 15.35 -27.63
N PHE A 240 -18.99 14.94 -27.65
CA PHE A 240 -19.81 14.89 -28.83
C PHE A 240 -21.29 15.05 -28.48
N LYS A 241 -22.10 15.48 -29.46
CA LYS A 241 -23.55 15.63 -29.29
C LYS A 241 -24.27 14.47 -29.94
N THR A 242 -25.28 13.94 -29.26
CA THR A 242 -26.20 12.92 -29.79
C THR A 242 -27.65 13.39 -29.64
N ILE A 243 -28.56 12.77 -30.40
CA ILE A 243 -30.00 13.01 -30.27
C ILE A 243 -30.66 11.70 -29.84
N GLU A 244 -31.06 11.64 -28.58
CA GLU A 244 -31.72 10.47 -28.00
C GLU A 244 -33.23 10.66 -27.89
N ALA A 245 -33.96 9.56 -28.07
CA ALA A 245 -35.42 9.55 -27.92
C ALA A 245 -35.88 9.73 -26.46
N SER A 246 -35.02 9.45 -25.48
CA SER A 246 -35.32 9.56 -24.05
C SER A 246 -34.06 9.81 -23.23
N VAL A 247 -34.20 10.46 -22.07
CA VAL A 247 -33.09 10.70 -21.12
C VAL A 247 -32.77 9.52 -20.20
N ARG A 248 -33.24 8.32 -20.55
CA ARG A 248 -32.97 7.10 -19.79
C ARG A 248 -31.50 6.70 -19.92
N VAL A 249 -30.97 6.06 -18.88
CA VAL A 249 -29.58 5.61 -18.80
C VAL A 249 -29.24 4.65 -19.95
N ASP A 250 -30.15 3.74 -20.30
CA ASP A 250 -29.97 2.78 -21.39
C ASP A 250 -29.85 3.46 -22.77
N ALA A 251 -30.63 4.52 -23.00
CA ALA A 251 -30.61 5.28 -24.25
C ALA A 251 -29.32 6.11 -24.37
N ILE A 252 -29.01 6.87 -23.33
CA ILE A 252 -27.88 7.80 -23.35
C ILE A 252 -26.53 7.07 -23.32
N ALA A 253 -26.36 6.07 -22.44
CA ALA A 253 -25.09 5.36 -22.36
C ALA A 253 -24.85 4.43 -23.56
N SER A 254 -25.90 3.94 -24.24
CA SER A 254 -25.76 3.21 -25.50
C SER A 254 -25.11 4.08 -26.57
N ALA A 255 -25.56 5.33 -26.70
CA ALA A 255 -24.96 6.31 -27.60
C ALA A 255 -23.57 6.74 -27.15
N GLY A 256 -23.36 6.91 -25.85
CA GLY A 256 -22.09 7.32 -25.24
C GLY A 256 -20.95 6.33 -25.43
N PHE A 257 -21.20 5.05 -25.14
CA PHE A 257 -20.20 3.97 -25.19
C PHE A 257 -20.21 3.18 -26.51
N LYS A 258 -21.09 3.53 -27.46
CA LYS A 258 -21.31 2.82 -28.73
C LYS A 258 -21.65 1.34 -28.53
N LEU A 259 -22.51 1.06 -27.56
CA LEU A 259 -23.02 -0.29 -27.28
C LEU A 259 -24.46 -0.39 -27.77
N SER A 260 -24.91 -1.58 -28.16
CA SER A 260 -26.34 -1.79 -28.42
C SER A 260 -27.14 -1.60 -27.12
N ARG A 261 -28.37 -1.09 -27.23
CA ARG A 261 -29.24 -0.92 -26.06
C ARG A 261 -29.49 -2.24 -25.34
N THR A 262 -29.65 -3.34 -26.07
CA THR A 262 -29.79 -4.68 -25.49
C THR A 262 -28.57 -5.06 -24.64
N LYS A 263 -27.36 -4.87 -25.17
CA LYS A 263 -26.13 -5.17 -24.44
C LYS A 263 -25.96 -4.29 -23.20
N LEU A 264 -26.38 -3.03 -23.29
CA LEU A 264 -26.33 -2.15 -22.13
C LEU A 264 -27.39 -2.50 -21.08
N VAL A 265 -28.58 -2.93 -21.50
CA VAL A 265 -29.63 -3.45 -20.60
C VAL A 265 -29.14 -4.69 -19.86
N ASP A 266 -28.41 -5.59 -20.52
CA ASP A 266 -27.76 -6.72 -19.85
C ASP A 266 -26.74 -6.22 -18.83
N LEU A 267 -25.85 -5.28 -19.18
CA LEU A 267 -24.88 -4.69 -18.24
C LEU A 267 -25.54 -3.94 -17.06
N ILE A 268 -26.69 -3.30 -17.26
CA ILE A 268 -27.45 -2.65 -16.17
C ILE A 268 -28.04 -3.72 -15.25
N ARG A 269 -28.61 -4.78 -15.82
CA ARG A 269 -29.14 -5.93 -15.05
C ARG A 269 -28.02 -6.63 -14.27
N ASP A 270 -26.85 -6.75 -14.87
CA ASP A 270 -25.69 -7.43 -14.31
C ASP A 270 -24.88 -6.51 -13.34
N GLY A 271 -25.36 -5.30 -13.04
CA GLY A 271 -24.77 -4.40 -12.04
C GLY A 271 -23.52 -3.63 -12.50
N ASP A 272 -23.10 -3.80 -13.75
CA ASP A 272 -21.89 -3.23 -14.34
C ASP A 272 -22.02 -1.75 -14.73
N VAL A 273 -23.23 -1.18 -14.62
CA VAL A 273 -23.50 0.23 -14.90
C VAL A 273 -23.80 0.98 -13.62
N ARG A 274 -23.00 2.02 -13.35
CA ARG A 274 -23.17 2.91 -12.18
C ARG A 274 -23.47 4.32 -12.64
N VAL A 275 -24.38 4.99 -11.94
CA VAL A 275 -24.64 6.42 -12.09
C VAL A 275 -24.25 7.10 -10.80
N ASN A 276 -23.35 8.08 -10.88
CA ASN A 276 -22.80 8.78 -9.72
C ASN A 276 -22.31 7.80 -8.64
N TRP A 277 -21.57 6.77 -9.07
CA TRP A 277 -20.98 5.72 -8.24
C TRP A 277 -21.97 4.72 -7.62
N THR A 278 -23.27 4.92 -7.82
CA THR A 278 -24.32 4.01 -7.34
C THR A 278 -24.73 3.05 -8.45
N PRO A 279 -24.77 1.73 -8.21
CA PRO A 279 -25.25 0.77 -9.20
C PRO A 279 -26.71 1.05 -9.57
N VAL A 280 -27.01 1.02 -10.87
CA VAL A 280 -28.37 1.21 -11.36
C VAL A 280 -28.95 -0.15 -11.72
N THR A 281 -30.04 -0.53 -11.06
CA THR A 281 -30.72 -1.81 -11.29
C THR A 281 -31.91 -1.70 -12.24
N LYS A 282 -32.39 -0.47 -12.53
CA LYS A 282 -33.53 -0.21 -13.40
C LYS A 282 -33.09 0.50 -14.68
N ASN A 283 -33.32 -0.14 -15.82
CA ASN A 283 -33.04 0.42 -17.16
C ASN A 283 -33.69 1.79 -17.41
N GLY A 284 -34.82 2.06 -16.74
CA GLY A 284 -35.58 3.30 -16.87
C GLY A 284 -35.05 4.49 -16.07
N ALA A 285 -33.93 4.36 -15.35
CA ALA A 285 -33.37 5.45 -14.58
C ALA A 285 -33.05 6.66 -15.48
N THR A 286 -33.56 7.83 -15.11
CA THR A 286 -33.37 9.06 -15.89
C THR A 286 -32.10 9.77 -15.48
N LEU A 287 -31.31 10.20 -16.45
CA LEU A 287 -30.08 10.97 -16.24
C LEU A 287 -30.35 12.48 -16.29
N LYS A 288 -29.56 13.23 -15.54
CA LYS A 288 -29.54 14.69 -15.47
C LYS A 288 -28.21 15.23 -15.97
N THR A 289 -28.21 16.50 -16.37
CA THR A 289 -26.96 17.22 -16.66
C THR A 289 -26.05 17.19 -15.43
N GLY A 290 -24.79 16.84 -15.66
CA GLY A 290 -23.78 16.67 -14.62
C GLY A 290 -23.56 15.23 -14.17
N ASP A 291 -24.49 14.30 -14.43
CA ASP A 291 -24.36 12.91 -14.02
C ASP A 291 -23.15 12.22 -14.67
N ILE A 292 -22.53 11.31 -13.93
CA ILE A 292 -21.45 10.45 -14.42
C ILE A 292 -21.96 9.03 -14.51
N VAL A 293 -21.98 8.48 -15.72
CA VAL A 293 -22.26 7.07 -15.99
C VAL A 293 -20.93 6.34 -16.14
N SER A 294 -20.70 5.32 -15.31
CA SER A 294 -19.55 4.43 -15.42
C SER A 294 -20.03 3.06 -15.85
N VAL A 295 -19.35 2.48 -16.85
CA VAL A 295 -19.63 1.12 -17.33
C VAL A 295 -18.35 0.30 -17.20
N ARG A 296 -18.42 -0.81 -16.46
CA ARG A 296 -17.28 -1.70 -16.21
C ARG A 296 -16.62 -2.11 -17.54
N GLY A 297 -15.30 -1.95 -17.63
CA GLY A 297 -14.52 -2.26 -18.84
C GLY A 297 -14.78 -1.38 -20.07
N LYS A 298 -15.60 -0.31 -19.95
CA LYS A 298 -15.94 0.62 -21.05
C LYS A 298 -15.65 2.08 -20.73
N GLY A 299 -15.38 2.40 -19.47
CA GLY A 299 -14.95 3.72 -19.03
C GLY A 299 -16.07 4.55 -18.43
N ARG A 300 -15.86 5.88 -18.38
CA ARG A 300 -16.77 6.85 -17.76
C ARG A 300 -17.33 7.81 -18.82
N LEU A 301 -18.56 8.25 -18.63
CA LEU A 301 -19.29 9.17 -19.51
C LEU A 301 -19.98 10.22 -18.64
N ARG A 302 -19.63 11.49 -18.81
CA ARG A 302 -20.33 12.60 -18.15
C ARG A 302 -21.40 13.18 -19.07
N ILE A 303 -22.58 13.41 -18.49
CA ILE A 303 -23.72 14.00 -19.20
C ILE A 303 -23.57 15.52 -19.13
N GLY A 304 -23.44 16.15 -20.29
CA GLY A 304 -23.44 17.59 -20.46
C GLY A 304 -24.86 18.17 -20.52
N GLU A 305 -25.04 19.23 -21.29
CA GLU A 305 -26.36 19.87 -21.46
C GLU A 305 -27.35 18.93 -22.15
N ILE A 306 -28.58 18.89 -21.62
CA ILE A 306 -29.71 18.16 -22.19
C ILE A 306 -30.74 19.19 -22.67
N ASN A 307 -30.94 19.30 -23.98
CA ASN A 307 -31.86 20.25 -24.59
C ASN A 307 -32.98 19.53 -25.37
N PRO A 308 -34.26 19.83 -25.11
CA PRO A 308 -35.37 19.26 -25.89
C PRO A 308 -35.40 19.84 -27.30
N THR A 309 -35.71 19.01 -28.29
CA THR A 309 -35.81 19.40 -29.71
C THR A 309 -37.27 19.62 -30.10
N LYS A 310 -37.50 20.40 -31.18
CA LYS A 310 -38.85 20.66 -31.74
C LYS A 310 -39.62 19.41 -32.18
N LYS A 311 -38.96 18.25 -32.27
CA LYS A 311 -39.55 16.95 -32.64
C LYS A 311 -39.72 15.99 -31.45
N GLY A 312 -39.66 16.48 -30.21
CA GLY A 312 -39.89 15.67 -29.00
C GLY A 312 -38.74 14.74 -28.59
N LYS A 313 -37.56 14.86 -29.21
CA LYS A 313 -36.32 14.15 -28.81
C LYS A 313 -35.41 15.04 -27.98
N PHE A 314 -34.39 14.49 -27.35
CA PHE A 314 -33.41 15.21 -26.52
C PHE A 314 -32.05 15.28 -27.23
N ALA A 315 -31.56 16.49 -27.48
CA ALA A 315 -30.17 16.72 -27.88
C ALA A 315 -29.32 16.74 -26.62
N VAL A 316 -28.40 15.78 -26.49
CA VAL A 316 -27.57 15.59 -25.30
C VAL A 316 -26.11 15.77 -25.68
N GLU A 317 -25.40 16.61 -24.93
CA GLU A 317 -23.94 16.64 -24.98
C GLU A 317 -23.35 15.55 -24.09
N LEU A 318 -22.43 14.77 -24.62
CA LEU A 318 -21.79 13.65 -23.95
C LEU A 318 -20.29 13.82 -23.94
N ILE A 319 -19.71 13.66 -22.76
CA ILE A 319 -18.26 13.79 -22.53
C ILE A 319 -17.74 12.42 -22.12
N LEU A 320 -17.15 11.68 -23.08
CA LEU A 320 -16.58 10.36 -22.84
C LEU A 320 -15.15 10.48 -22.34
N TYR A 321 -14.84 9.81 -21.24
CA TYR A 321 -13.48 9.71 -20.69
C TYR A 321 -12.74 8.58 -21.42
N LEU A 322 -11.65 8.93 -22.11
CA LEU A 322 -10.80 8.00 -22.84
C LEU A 322 -9.71 7.47 -21.90
N HIS A 323 -9.49 6.16 -21.87
CA HIS A 323 -8.32 5.56 -21.22
C HIS A 323 -7.07 5.83 -22.07
N LEU A 324 -5.94 6.12 -21.41
CA LEU A 324 -4.61 6.02 -22.01
C LEU A 324 -4.33 4.54 -22.29
N ALA A 325 -4.54 4.10 -23.52
CA ALA A 325 -3.87 2.90 -23.99
C ALA A 325 -2.36 3.22 -24.07
N TYR A 326 -1.57 2.64 -23.18
CA TYR A 326 -0.13 2.53 -23.41
C TYR A 326 0.05 1.64 -24.64
N ASN A 327 0.36 2.25 -25.78
CA ASN A 327 0.76 1.52 -26.98
C ASN A 327 2.14 0.90 -26.73
N LEU A 328 2.15 -0.31 -26.17
CA LEU A 328 3.28 -1.24 -26.21
C LEU A 328 3.36 -1.86 -27.62
N THR A 329 3.79 -1.08 -28.61
CA THR A 329 4.41 -1.61 -29.84
C THR A 329 4.98 -0.46 -30.66
N SER A 330 6.31 -0.34 -30.70
CA SER A 330 7.10 0.21 -31.82
C SER A 330 8.59 -0.03 -31.56
N ARG A 331 9.08 -1.23 -31.90
CA ARG A 331 10.50 -1.40 -32.26
C ARG A 331 10.66 -0.85 -33.68
N CYS A 332 11.66 0.01 -33.90
CA CYS A 332 12.51 -0.03 -35.09
C CYS A 332 13.78 0.80 -34.88
N PHE A 333 14.89 0.17 -35.28
CA PHE A 333 16.29 0.59 -35.24
C PHE A 333 16.55 1.92 -35.97
N THR A 334 17.57 2.68 -35.53
CA THR A 334 18.85 2.88 -36.28
C THR A 334 19.82 3.89 -35.62
N THR A 335 21.09 3.46 -35.55
CA THR A 335 22.38 4.19 -35.66
C THR A 335 22.85 5.24 -34.65
N VAL A 336 23.83 4.82 -33.84
CA VAL A 336 25.19 5.38 -33.60
C VAL A 336 25.38 6.90 -33.69
N SER A 337 25.87 7.51 -32.60
CA SER A 337 27.04 8.43 -32.60
C SER A 337 27.53 8.75 -31.18
N ARG A 338 28.82 8.47 -30.94
CA ARG A 338 29.66 8.90 -29.79
C ARG A 338 29.97 10.42 -29.90
N PRO A 339 30.19 11.14 -28.79
CA PRO A 339 31.52 11.76 -28.57
C PRO A 339 31.97 11.75 -27.08
N LEU A 340 33.19 11.28 -26.75
CA LEU A 340 34.45 12.05 -26.54
C LEU A 340 34.53 12.83 -25.20
N ALA A 341 35.32 12.30 -24.26
CA ALA A 341 36.00 13.04 -23.17
C ALA A 341 37.19 13.84 -23.74
N PRO A 342 37.67 14.93 -23.09
CA PRO A 342 38.84 14.85 -22.18
C PRO A 342 38.91 16.04 -21.14
N PRO A 343 40.06 16.41 -20.51
CA PRO A 343 40.98 15.69 -19.61
C PRO A 343 41.37 16.44 -18.28
N PHE A 344 42.02 15.70 -17.35
CA PHE A 344 43.08 16.06 -16.36
C PHE A 344 43.25 17.48 -15.75
N SER A 345 43.49 17.55 -14.42
CA SER A 345 44.85 17.80 -13.87
C SER A 345 44.95 17.65 -12.34
N SER A 346 46.14 17.26 -11.90
CA SER A 346 46.63 17.02 -10.55
C SER A 346 47.23 18.27 -9.90
N ARG A 347 47.36 18.30 -8.55
CA ARG A 347 48.55 18.85 -7.87
C ARG A 347 48.65 18.47 -6.38
N PHE A 348 49.91 18.35 -5.98
CA PHE A 348 50.54 17.81 -4.78
C PHE A 348 50.46 18.72 -3.52
N PHE A 349 50.40 18.08 -2.33
CA PHE A 349 51.17 18.22 -1.05
C PHE A 349 51.77 19.59 -0.61
N PRO A 350 52.01 19.90 0.71
CA PRO A 350 52.59 18.97 1.71
C PRO A 350 52.23 19.14 3.22
N ASN A 351 52.81 18.20 3.98
CA ASN A 351 52.87 17.97 5.44
C ASN A 351 53.55 19.11 6.24
N PRO A 352 53.36 19.22 7.59
CA PRO A 352 54.41 18.67 8.49
C PRO A 352 53.95 18.14 9.87
N LYS A 353 54.41 16.92 10.20
CA LYS A 353 55.24 16.42 11.34
C LYS A 353 55.27 17.11 12.75
N PRO A 354 55.68 16.36 13.82
CA PRO A 354 54.95 16.23 15.09
C PRO A 354 55.74 16.65 16.36
N ARG A 355 55.06 16.76 17.53
CA ARG A 355 55.66 16.75 18.89
C ARG A 355 54.62 16.23 19.91
N HIS A 356 54.82 15.10 20.59
CA HIS A 356 55.65 14.77 21.78
C HIS A 356 54.87 14.81 23.12
N LEU A 357 54.65 13.60 23.66
CA LEU A 357 54.44 13.12 25.03
C LEU A 357 54.10 14.10 26.19
N SER A 358 53.08 13.72 26.98
CA SER A 358 53.26 13.42 28.43
C SER A 358 52.02 12.72 29.04
N ARG A 359 52.29 11.69 29.84
CA ARG A 359 51.46 11.05 30.89
C ARG A 359 52.01 11.54 32.25
N PRO A 360 51.48 11.12 33.42
CA PRO A 360 50.09 10.84 33.85
C PRO A 360 49.82 11.45 35.26
N ASN A 361 48.65 11.14 35.84
CA ASN A 361 48.33 10.95 37.29
C ASN A 361 46.87 11.40 37.54
N SER A 362 46.06 10.91 38.46
CA SER A 362 45.94 9.73 39.33
C SER A 362 44.81 10.10 40.33
N LEU A 363 44.05 9.11 40.84
CA LEU A 363 43.21 9.17 42.07
C LEU A 363 41.90 9.97 41.96
N ALA A 364 40.76 9.60 42.57
CA ALA A 364 40.43 8.58 43.55
C ALA A 364 38.92 8.24 43.49
N ALA A 365 38.58 7.10 44.09
CA ALA A 365 37.26 6.57 44.33
C ALA A 365 36.45 7.32 45.41
N ALA A 366 35.12 7.18 45.37
CA ALA A 366 34.26 7.28 46.55
C ALA A 366 33.02 6.38 46.37
N ASN A 367 32.90 5.39 47.25
CA ASN A 367 31.73 4.55 47.51
C ASN A 367 30.82 5.22 48.54
N ILE A 368 29.48 5.20 48.35
CA ILE A 368 28.43 5.21 49.40
C ILE A 368 27.21 4.48 48.80
N SER A 369 26.98 3.19 49.10
CA SER A 369 26.16 2.61 50.19
C SER A 369 24.63 2.79 50.06
N THR A 370 24.00 1.76 49.48
CA THR A 370 22.81 1.00 49.94
C THR A 370 21.72 1.68 50.78
N ALA A 371 20.50 1.70 50.23
CA ALA A 371 19.26 1.48 51.00
C ALA A 371 18.28 0.67 50.14
N SER A 372 17.87 -0.47 50.70
CA SER A 372 16.93 -1.46 50.18
C SER A 372 15.48 -0.98 50.27
N SER A 373 14.75 -1.12 49.16
CA SER A 373 13.29 -1.16 49.16
C SER A 373 12.85 -2.24 48.17
N ASP A 374 12.23 -3.29 48.70
CA ASP A 374 11.71 -4.42 47.93
C ASP A 374 10.75 -3.95 46.82
N PRO A 375 10.84 -4.51 45.60
CA PRO A 375 9.84 -4.25 44.56
C PRO A 375 8.55 -5.03 44.88
N PRO A 376 7.36 -4.45 44.64
CA PRO A 376 6.12 -5.16 44.84
C PRO A 376 6.00 -6.27 43.80
N THR A 377 5.65 -7.46 44.28
CA THR A 377 5.24 -8.62 43.50
C THR A 377 4.10 -8.21 42.56
N PRO A 378 4.20 -8.35 41.23
CA PRO A 378 3.03 -8.26 40.39
C PRO A 378 2.24 -9.54 40.60
N SER A 379 1.11 -9.43 41.29
CA SER A 379 0.04 -10.42 41.25
C SER A 379 -0.32 -10.64 39.79
N ALA A 380 0.07 -11.79 39.26
CA ALA A 380 -0.40 -12.28 37.98
C ALA A 380 -1.90 -12.56 38.11
N GLU A 381 -2.71 -11.57 37.74
CA GLU A 381 -4.03 -11.89 37.22
C GLU A 381 -3.83 -12.61 35.89
N PRO A 382 -4.52 -13.74 35.64
CA PRO A 382 -4.48 -14.35 34.33
C PRO A 382 -5.01 -13.30 33.34
N ASN A 383 -4.20 -12.95 32.34
CA ASN A 383 -4.69 -12.23 31.17
C ASN A 383 -5.81 -13.08 30.56
N GLU A 384 -7.06 -12.78 30.91
CA GLU A 384 -8.19 -13.28 30.14
C GLU A 384 -8.03 -12.77 28.70
N PRO A 385 -8.14 -13.64 27.69
CA PRO A 385 -8.06 -13.20 26.31
C PRO A 385 -9.28 -12.31 26.05
N PHE A 386 -9.04 -11.02 25.82
CA PHE A 386 -10.02 -10.11 25.22
C PHE A 386 -10.28 -10.55 23.76
N ALA A 387 -10.99 -11.65 23.57
CA ALA A 387 -11.44 -12.12 22.27
C ALA A 387 -12.97 -12.13 22.27
N SER A 388 -13.55 -11.21 21.49
CA SER A 388 -14.99 -11.16 21.23
C SER A 388 -15.43 -12.44 20.49
N PRO A 389 -16.61 -13.01 20.76
CA PRO A 389 -17.11 -14.16 20.00
C PRO A 389 -17.30 -13.83 18.52
N PHE A 390 -17.30 -14.84 17.66
CA PHE A 390 -17.44 -14.69 16.21
C PHE A 390 -18.27 -15.82 15.60
N LEU A 391 -18.77 -15.56 14.39
CA LEU A 391 -19.53 -16.49 13.59
C LEU A 391 -18.62 -17.01 12.47
N SER A 392 -18.40 -18.33 12.43
CA SER A 392 -17.72 -19.00 11.31
C SER A 392 -18.75 -19.36 10.26
N VAL A 393 -18.54 -18.94 9.03
CA VAL A 393 -19.51 -19.02 7.95
C VAL A 393 -18.84 -19.65 6.74
N GLN A 394 -19.31 -20.83 6.32
CA GLN A 394 -18.80 -21.53 5.14
C GLN A 394 -19.78 -21.33 3.99
N ILE A 395 -19.32 -20.79 2.86
CA ILE A 395 -20.15 -20.31 1.75
C ILE A 395 -19.73 -21.03 0.47
N ARG A 396 -20.63 -21.78 -0.17
CA ARG A 396 -20.36 -22.46 -1.44
C ARG A 396 -20.77 -21.61 -2.63
N CYS A 397 -19.86 -21.45 -3.58
CA CYS A 397 -20.10 -20.72 -4.82
C CYS A 397 -19.34 -21.34 -5.99
N GLN A 398 -19.54 -20.83 -7.21
CA GLN A 398 -18.79 -21.33 -8.37
C GLN A 398 -17.33 -20.85 -8.35
N LYS A 399 -16.40 -21.66 -8.88
CA LYS A 399 -14.96 -21.37 -8.81
C LYS A 399 -14.59 -19.99 -9.39
N HIS A 400 -15.17 -19.62 -10.53
CA HIS A 400 -14.87 -18.36 -11.22
C HIS A 400 -15.38 -17.09 -10.51
N VAL A 401 -16.22 -17.22 -9.48
CA VAL A 401 -16.71 -16.08 -8.68
C VAL A 401 -16.09 -16.00 -7.29
N ALA A 402 -15.27 -16.98 -6.91
CA ALA A 402 -14.81 -17.12 -5.53
C ALA A 402 -13.96 -15.92 -5.07
N ASP A 403 -13.00 -15.50 -5.89
CA ASP A 403 -12.11 -14.36 -5.58
C ASP A 403 -12.90 -13.07 -5.37
N ILE A 404 -13.78 -12.76 -6.33
CA ILE A 404 -14.58 -11.54 -6.28
C ILE A 404 -15.58 -11.59 -5.11
N LEU A 405 -16.18 -12.75 -4.83
CA LEU A 405 -17.12 -12.93 -3.72
C LEU A 405 -16.42 -12.81 -2.37
N SER A 406 -15.19 -13.33 -2.26
CA SER A 406 -14.33 -13.20 -1.08
C SER A 406 -14.02 -11.73 -0.78
N GLU A 407 -13.56 -10.95 -1.77
CA GLU A 407 -13.34 -9.51 -1.62
C GLU A 407 -14.61 -8.76 -1.19
N ALA A 408 -15.75 -9.15 -1.77
CA ALA A 408 -17.04 -8.56 -1.43
C ALA A 408 -17.45 -8.87 0.01
N LEU A 409 -17.29 -10.11 0.47
CA LEU A 409 -17.62 -10.51 1.83
C LEU A 409 -16.88 -9.64 2.87
N LEU A 410 -15.59 -9.34 2.64
CA LEU A 410 -14.81 -8.40 3.47
C LEU A 410 -15.42 -6.99 3.48
N CYS A 411 -15.87 -6.51 2.33
CA CYS A 411 -16.53 -5.21 2.21
C CYS A 411 -17.87 -5.14 2.95
N PHE A 412 -18.55 -6.28 3.11
CA PHE A 412 -19.91 -6.36 3.63
C PHE A 412 -20.03 -6.96 5.03
N GLY A 413 -18.94 -7.01 5.78
CA GLY A 413 -18.98 -7.29 7.23
C GLY A 413 -18.17 -8.51 7.67
N ALA A 414 -17.57 -9.26 6.74
CA ALA A 414 -16.61 -10.28 7.11
C ALA A 414 -15.32 -9.63 7.63
N SER A 415 -14.82 -10.15 8.75
CA SER A 415 -13.51 -9.79 9.30
C SER A 415 -12.37 -10.47 8.56
N SER A 416 -12.60 -11.67 8.02
CA SER A 416 -11.70 -12.32 7.09
C SER A 416 -12.45 -13.25 6.15
N THR A 417 -11.77 -13.63 5.06
CA THR A 417 -12.21 -14.61 4.08
C THR A 417 -11.01 -15.44 3.62
N SER A 418 -11.20 -16.75 3.48
CA SER A 418 -10.23 -17.67 2.88
C SER A 418 -10.98 -18.59 1.90
N ILE A 419 -10.36 -18.88 0.76
CA ILE A 419 -10.93 -19.75 -0.26
C ILE A 419 -10.22 -21.10 -0.12
N ASP A 420 -10.98 -22.17 0.04
CA ASP A 420 -10.44 -23.52 0.24
C ASP A 420 -10.20 -24.17 -1.12
N GLU A 421 -8.94 -24.32 -1.52
CA GLU A 421 -8.52 -24.83 -2.83
C GLU A 421 -8.22 -26.35 -2.82
N GLU A 422 -8.97 -27.16 -2.05
CA GLU A 422 -8.78 -28.62 -2.11
C GLU A 422 -9.12 -29.17 -3.51
N ASP A 423 -8.16 -29.90 -4.08
CA ASP A 423 -8.13 -30.41 -5.46
C ASP A 423 -8.96 -31.70 -5.62
N ASP A 424 -10.15 -31.72 -5.02
CA ASP A 424 -10.95 -32.95 -4.94
C ASP A 424 -11.65 -33.24 -6.28
N ASN A 425 -11.22 -34.35 -6.86
CA ASN A 425 -11.46 -34.82 -8.23
C ASN A 425 -12.90 -35.34 -8.42
N ASP A 426 -13.90 -34.49 -8.16
CA ASP A 426 -15.32 -34.86 -8.27
C ASP A 426 -16.15 -33.80 -9.01
N GLY A 427 -15.74 -33.45 -10.23
CA GLY A 427 -16.63 -32.98 -11.32
C GLY A 427 -17.59 -31.81 -11.08
N LYS A 428 -17.50 -31.09 -9.95
CA LYS A 428 -18.37 -29.97 -9.58
C LYS A 428 -17.56 -28.69 -9.56
N ASP A 429 -18.01 -27.71 -10.33
CA ASP A 429 -17.38 -26.38 -10.50
C ASP A 429 -17.65 -25.45 -9.29
N GLU A 430 -17.79 -26.04 -8.09
CA GLU A 430 -18.15 -25.39 -6.82
C GLU A 430 -16.96 -25.40 -5.85
N ILE A 431 -16.75 -24.29 -5.15
CA ILE A 431 -15.68 -24.09 -4.18
C ILE A 431 -16.24 -23.46 -2.89
N CYS A 432 -15.56 -23.68 -1.77
CA CYS A 432 -15.93 -23.11 -0.48
C CYS A 432 -15.13 -21.84 -0.17
N ILE A 433 -15.83 -20.83 0.34
CA ILE A 433 -15.25 -19.67 0.99
C ILE A 433 -15.55 -19.77 2.49
N ASP A 434 -14.52 -19.88 3.30
CA ASP A 434 -14.61 -19.76 4.75
C ASP A 434 -14.49 -18.29 5.14
N SER A 435 -15.40 -17.81 5.97
CA SER A 435 -15.47 -16.40 6.34
C SER A 435 -15.82 -16.21 7.81
N ILE A 436 -15.25 -15.17 8.42
CA ILE A 436 -15.45 -14.82 9.83
C ILE A 436 -16.29 -13.57 9.92
N PHE A 437 -17.32 -13.58 10.76
CA PHE A 437 -18.10 -12.39 11.08
C PHE A 437 -18.02 -12.08 12.58
N PRO A 438 -17.94 -10.80 12.99
CA PRO A 438 -18.07 -10.42 14.39
C PRO A 438 -19.42 -10.85 14.97
N GLU A 439 -19.47 -11.21 16.24
CA GLU A 439 -20.74 -11.46 16.93
C GLU A 439 -21.63 -10.19 16.88
N GLY A 440 -22.86 -10.35 16.36
CA GLY A 440 -23.84 -9.28 16.19
C GLY A 440 -24.04 -8.80 14.74
N GLU A 441 -23.21 -9.22 13.78
CA GLU A 441 -23.48 -8.96 12.36
C GLU A 441 -24.51 -9.95 11.79
N ASP A 442 -25.39 -9.44 10.93
CA ASP A 442 -26.39 -10.26 10.24
C ASP A 442 -25.75 -10.92 9.01
N VAL A 443 -25.14 -12.08 9.26
CA VAL A 443 -24.44 -12.90 8.26
C VAL A 443 -25.25 -13.10 6.98
N LYS A 444 -26.55 -13.36 7.08
CA LYS A 444 -27.41 -13.58 5.91
C LYS A 444 -27.47 -12.32 5.04
N THR A 445 -27.65 -11.17 5.67
CA THR A 445 -27.68 -9.88 4.98
C THR A 445 -26.30 -9.54 4.39
N CYS A 446 -25.22 -9.86 5.09
CA CYS A 446 -23.86 -9.65 4.61
C CYS A 446 -23.54 -10.50 3.36
N ILE A 447 -23.82 -11.80 3.39
CA ILE A 447 -23.60 -12.72 2.24
C ILE A 447 -24.49 -12.33 1.07
N SER A 448 -25.76 -11.98 1.32
CA SER A 448 -26.65 -11.51 0.27
C SER A 448 -26.08 -10.28 -0.41
N ARG A 449 -25.59 -9.29 0.35
CA ARG A 449 -24.97 -8.08 -0.21
C ARG A 449 -23.67 -8.36 -0.95
N ALA A 450 -22.86 -9.27 -0.45
CA ALA A 450 -21.63 -9.68 -1.11
C ALA A 450 -21.94 -10.37 -2.45
N ALA A 451 -22.85 -11.35 -2.45
CA ALA A 451 -23.32 -12.03 -3.65
C ALA A 451 -23.92 -11.06 -4.67
N ASP A 452 -24.75 -10.12 -4.22
CA ASP A 452 -25.33 -9.07 -5.07
C ASP A 452 -24.24 -8.17 -5.68
N SER A 453 -23.18 -7.85 -4.92
CA SER A 453 -22.12 -6.95 -5.38
C SER A 453 -21.18 -7.56 -6.43
N VAL A 454 -21.14 -8.90 -6.50
CA VAL A 454 -20.39 -9.66 -7.51
C VAL A 454 -21.31 -10.23 -8.59
N SER A 455 -22.57 -9.83 -8.57
CA SER A 455 -23.57 -10.19 -9.58
C SER A 455 -23.92 -11.68 -9.61
N LEU A 456 -23.84 -12.36 -8.46
CA LEU A 456 -24.37 -13.71 -8.32
C LEU A 456 -25.90 -13.68 -8.37
N LYS A 457 -26.48 -14.44 -9.30
CA LYS A 457 -27.94 -14.46 -9.53
C LYS A 457 -28.72 -15.10 -8.39
N GLU A 458 -28.10 -16.04 -7.69
CA GLU A 458 -28.67 -16.75 -6.56
C GLU A 458 -27.75 -16.59 -5.36
N MET A 459 -28.36 -16.41 -4.19
CA MET A 459 -27.60 -16.33 -2.95
C MET A 459 -26.85 -17.66 -2.78
N PRO A 460 -25.52 -17.62 -2.62
CA PRO A 460 -24.74 -18.85 -2.45
C PRO A 460 -25.22 -19.59 -1.21
N SER A 461 -25.24 -20.92 -1.27
CA SER A 461 -25.58 -21.71 -0.09
C SER A 461 -24.50 -21.51 0.96
N TYR A 462 -24.90 -21.29 2.22
CA TYR A 462 -23.95 -21.13 3.31
C TYR A 462 -24.42 -21.85 4.57
N GLU A 463 -23.45 -22.23 5.40
CA GLU A 463 -23.66 -22.80 6.72
C GLU A 463 -23.04 -21.85 7.76
N VAL A 464 -23.83 -21.50 8.78
CA VAL A 464 -23.36 -20.67 9.90
C VAL A 464 -23.13 -21.58 11.10
N LYS A 465 -21.90 -21.62 11.59
CA LYS A 465 -21.55 -22.26 12.85
C LYS A 465 -21.20 -21.17 13.86
N MET A 466 -21.94 -21.13 14.97
CA MET A 466 -21.52 -20.38 16.15
C MET A 466 -20.17 -20.93 16.58
N GLY A 467 -19.13 -20.12 16.49
CA GLY A 467 -17.84 -20.52 17.01
C GLY A 467 -17.89 -20.40 18.53
N GLU A 468 -17.89 -21.52 19.28
CA GLU A 468 -17.48 -21.48 20.69
C GLU A 468 -16.07 -20.91 20.73
N GLN A 469 -15.84 -19.77 21.42
CA GLN A 469 -14.55 -19.08 21.57
C GLN A 469 -13.37 -19.83 20.92
N PHE A 470 -13.30 -19.72 19.59
CA PHE A 470 -12.42 -20.57 18.80
C PHE A 470 -11.12 -19.80 18.70
N ASP A 471 -10.07 -20.36 19.27
CA ASP A 471 -8.75 -19.79 19.15
C ASP A 471 -8.34 -19.91 17.67
N TRP A 472 -8.46 -18.81 16.91
CA TRP A 472 -8.03 -18.72 15.50
C TRP A 472 -6.60 -19.19 15.33
N ILE A 473 -5.79 -19.00 16.38
CA ILE A 473 -4.48 -19.60 16.50
C ILE A 473 -4.65 -21.12 16.44
N THR A 474 -5.41 -21.77 17.32
CA THR A 474 -5.69 -23.23 17.26
C THR A 474 -6.25 -23.74 15.92
N LYS A 475 -7.12 -23.02 15.20
CA LYS A 475 -7.64 -23.48 13.90
C LYS A 475 -6.65 -23.30 12.74
N THR A 476 -5.88 -22.19 12.71
CA THR A 476 -4.73 -22.04 11.82
C THR A 476 -3.62 -23.03 12.18
N GLN A 477 -3.45 -23.34 13.46
CA GLN A 477 -2.59 -24.40 13.94
C GLN A 477 -3.06 -25.78 13.44
N GLU A 478 -4.37 -26.06 13.44
CA GLU A 478 -4.95 -27.30 12.93
C GLU A 478 -4.68 -27.54 11.45
N SER A 479 -4.67 -26.49 10.60
CA SER A 479 -4.36 -26.60 9.16
C SER A 479 -2.89 -26.85 8.87
N PHE A 480 -1.98 -26.51 9.80
CA PHE A 480 -0.58 -26.90 9.65
C PHE A 480 -0.41 -28.38 10.03
N HIS A 481 -0.11 -29.18 9.02
CA HIS A 481 0.22 -30.59 9.19
C HIS A 481 1.73 -30.80 9.16
N PRO A 482 2.25 -31.84 9.84
CA PRO A 482 3.63 -32.24 9.64
C PRO A 482 3.90 -32.50 8.16
N VAL A 483 4.97 -31.90 7.63
CA VAL A 483 5.39 -32.04 6.24
C VAL A 483 6.62 -32.93 6.19
N GLU A 484 6.54 -34.05 5.48
CA GLU A 484 7.71 -34.85 5.15
C GLU A 484 8.44 -34.20 3.97
N VAL A 485 9.68 -33.76 4.19
CA VAL A 485 10.50 -33.14 3.14
C VAL A 485 11.20 -34.21 2.32
N THR A 486 11.65 -35.27 2.99
CA THR A 486 12.25 -36.47 2.41
C THR A 486 12.20 -37.59 3.45
N GLU A 487 12.47 -38.83 3.04
CA GLU A 487 12.41 -39.99 3.92
C GLU A 487 13.21 -39.74 5.22
N GLY A 488 12.49 -39.73 6.35
CA GLY A 488 13.08 -39.55 7.67
C GLY A 488 13.40 -38.09 8.05
N LEU A 489 12.84 -37.09 7.36
CA LEU A 489 12.92 -35.67 7.72
C LEU A 489 11.53 -35.02 7.68
N TRP A 490 11.09 -34.54 8.85
CA TRP A 490 9.79 -33.91 9.05
C TRP A 490 9.94 -32.49 9.57
N ILE A 491 9.13 -31.59 9.01
CA ILE A 491 8.88 -30.27 9.60
C ILE A 491 7.54 -30.35 10.31
N VAL A 492 7.55 -30.10 11.62
CA VAL A 492 6.42 -30.35 12.51
C VAL A 492 6.04 -29.03 13.19
N PRO A 493 4.79 -28.58 13.10
CA PRO A 493 4.34 -27.43 13.86
C PRO A 493 4.41 -27.70 15.37
N GLU A 494 4.74 -26.70 16.19
CA GLU A 494 5.00 -26.87 17.64
C GLU A 494 3.86 -27.52 18.44
N TRP A 495 2.63 -27.39 17.95
CA TRP A 495 1.40 -27.94 18.53
C TRP A 495 1.03 -29.33 17.99
N ARG A 496 1.85 -29.94 17.12
CA ARG A 496 1.61 -31.28 16.55
C ARG A 496 2.63 -32.30 17.05
N ILE A 497 2.16 -33.55 17.15
CA ILE A 497 3.03 -34.68 17.44
C ILE A 497 3.73 -35.11 16.15
N PRO A 498 5.05 -35.32 16.16
CA PRO A 498 5.77 -35.90 15.03
C PRO A 498 5.18 -37.24 14.58
N PRO A 499 4.91 -37.43 13.28
CA PRO A 499 4.39 -38.70 12.76
C PRO A 499 5.33 -39.88 13.00
N ASP A 500 6.63 -39.64 12.87
CA ASP A 500 7.68 -40.60 13.23
C ASP A 500 8.64 -39.96 14.25
N ALA A 501 8.56 -40.41 15.50
CA ALA A 501 9.43 -39.94 16.57
C ALA A 501 10.91 -40.33 16.38
N GLN A 502 11.22 -41.34 15.57
CA GLN A 502 12.59 -41.78 15.26
C GLN A 502 13.19 -41.03 14.07
N ALA A 503 12.36 -40.34 13.28
CA ALA A 503 12.81 -39.49 12.19
C ALA A 503 13.46 -38.19 12.71
N THR A 504 14.13 -37.48 11.81
CA THR A 504 14.63 -36.13 12.09
C THR A 504 13.45 -35.15 12.07
N ASN A 505 12.99 -34.75 13.26
CA ASN A 505 11.87 -33.82 13.41
C ASN A 505 12.38 -32.40 13.69
N ILE A 506 11.98 -31.43 12.86
CA ILE A 506 12.24 -30.00 13.06
C ILE A 506 10.93 -29.34 13.51
N ILE A 507 10.89 -28.92 14.77
CA ILE A 507 9.70 -28.32 15.38
C ILE A 507 9.70 -26.81 15.14
N LEU A 508 8.68 -26.23 14.52
CA LEU A 508 8.62 -24.79 14.25
C LEU A 508 7.29 -24.18 14.68
N ASN A 509 7.32 -22.90 15.03
CA ASN A 509 6.14 -22.04 15.01
C ASN A 509 6.10 -21.25 13.69
N PRO A 510 5.20 -21.60 12.74
CA PRO A 510 5.10 -20.94 11.43
C PRO A 510 4.59 -19.49 11.47
N GLY A 511 4.02 -19.01 12.58
CA GLY A 511 3.40 -17.68 12.67
C GLY A 511 4.35 -16.50 12.88
N LEU A 512 5.65 -16.74 13.08
CA LEU A 512 6.58 -15.72 13.58
C LEU A 512 7.65 -15.25 12.57
N ALA A 513 7.90 -15.97 11.47
CA ALA A 513 8.77 -15.55 10.35
C ALA A 513 8.64 -16.46 9.12
N PHE A 514 9.14 -16.00 7.96
CA PHE A 514 9.14 -16.75 6.69
C PHE A 514 10.00 -18.03 6.77
N GLY A 515 9.54 -19.13 6.15
CA GLY A 515 10.25 -20.42 6.12
C GLY A 515 9.56 -21.55 6.89
N THR A 516 8.35 -21.93 6.47
CA THR A 516 7.52 -22.97 7.11
C THR A 516 7.92 -24.40 6.72
N GLY A 517 8.82 -24.59 5.76
CA GLY A 517 9.26 -25.90 5.27
C GLY A 517 8.43 -26.48 4.12
N GLU A 518 7.25 -25.92 3.85
CA GLU A 518 6.35 -26.39 2.80
C GLU A 518 6.75 -25.87 1.40
N HIS A 519 7.26 -24.64 1.36
CA HIS A 519 7.66 -23.95 0.14
C HIS A 519 8.84 -24.65 -0.56
N ALA A 520 8.76 -24.76 -1.90
CA ALA A 520 9.71 -25.51 -2.72
C ALA A 520 11.18 -25.09 -2.50
N THR A 521 11.44 -23.79 -2.37
CA THR A 521 12.79 -23.26 -2.09
C THR A 521 13.39 -23.78 -0.78
N THR A 522 12.57 -23.90 0.26
CA THR A 522 13.02 -24.39 1.57
C THR A 522 13.32 -25.89 1.50
N LYS A 523 12.45 -26.67 0.85
CA LYS A 523 12.65 -28.11 0.59
C LYS A 523 13.93 -28.35 -0.21
N LEU A 524 14.17 -27.60 -1.29
CA LEU A 524 15.40 -27.69 -2.08
C LEU A 524 16.66 -27.44 -1.23
N CYS A 525 16.65 -26.42 -0.38
CA CYS A 525 17.75 -26.14 0.53
C CYS A 525 17.95 -27.24 1.58
N LEU A 526 16.87 -27.82 2.13
CA LEU A 526 16.94 -28.92 3.10
C LEU A 526 17.50 -30.20 2.48
N LEU A 527 17.08 -30.53 1.25
CA LEU A 527 17.60 -31.66 0.47
C LEU A 527 19.10 -31.48 0.16
N LEU A 528 19.50 -30.27 -0.21
CA LEU A 528 20.92 -29.94 -0.41
C LEU A 528 21.69 -30.10 0.91
N LEU A 529 21.20 -29.51 1.99
CA LEU A 529 21.87 -29.54 3.29
C LEU A 529 22.02 -30.97 3.83
N ARG A 530 21.01 -31.82 3.66
CA ARG A 530 21.04 -33.25 4.03
C ARG A 530 22.18 -34.01 3.33
N ARG A 531 22.52 -33.64 2.09
CA ARG A 531 23.65 -34.22 1.35
C ARG A 531 25.01 -33.68 1.80
N LEU A 532 25.04 -32.43 2.26
CA LEU A 532 26.27 -31.69 2.54
C LEU A 532 26.78 -31.91 3.97
N ILE A 533 25.89 -31.94 4.96
CA ILE A 533 26.27 -32.09 6.37
C ILE A 533 26.51 -33.57 6.67
N LYS A 534 27.75 -33.94 6.95
CA LYS A 534 28.19 -35.30 7.30
C LYS A 534 28.70 -35.41 8.73
N GLY A 535 28.77 -34.30 9.45
CA GLY A 535 29.22 -34.19 10.83
C GLY A 535 30.39 -33.22 10.96
N ARG A 536 30.27 -32.28 11.89
CA ARG A 536 31.28 -31.27 12.29
C ARG A 536 31.43 -30.05 11.38
N GLU A 537 30.63 -29.90 10.33
CA GLU A 537 30.69 -28.72 9.47
C GLU A 537 30.26 -27.45 10.21
N LEU A 538 30.86 -26.31 9.84
CA LEU A 538 30.40 -24.98 10.21
C LEU A 538 29.45 -24.46 9.13
N PHE A 539 28.19 -24.24 9.48
CA PHE A 539 27.14 -23.83 8.55
C PHE A 539 26.75 -22.36 8.75
N LEU A 540 26.57 -21.62 7.65
CA LEU A 540 25.98 -20.27 7.64
C LEU A 540 24.67 -20.27 6.86
N ASP A 541 23.63 -19.77 7.51
CA ASP A 541 22.31 -19.48 6.96
C ASP A 541 22.15 -17.97 6.74
N TYR A 542 22.25 -17.54 5.48
CA TYR A 542 22.23 -16.14 5.08
C TYR A 542 20.80 -15.71 4.71
N GLY A 543 20.15 -14.95 5.60
CA GLY A 543 18.71 -14.68 5.54
C GLY A 543 17.92 -15.79 6.24
N THR A 544 18.20 -15.99 7.54
CA THR A 544 17.78 -17.19 8.28
C THR A 544 16.27 -17.27 8.52
N GLY A 545 15.52 -16.16 8.48
CA GLY A 545 14.06 -16.18 8.61
C GLY A 545 13.60 -16.89 9.88
N SER A 546 12.79 -17.95 9.72
CA SER A 546 12.32 -18.83 10.81
C SER A 546 13.44 -19.64 11.50
N GLY A 547 14.65 -19.67 10.95
CA GLY A 547 15.78 -20.46 11.43
C GLY A 547 15.76 -21.91 10.95
N ILE A 548 14.85 -22.31 10.07
CA ILE A 548 14.65 -23.71 9.67
C ILE A 548 15.92 -24.38 9.11
N LEU A 549 16.69 -23.70 8.25
CA LEU A 549 17.90 -24.27 7.67
C LEU A 549 19.01 -24.38 8.71
N ALA A 550 19.16 -23.36 9.55
CA ALA A 550 20.11 -23.38 10.67
C ALA A 550 19.82 -24.52 11.67
N ILE A 551 18.55 -24.71 12.03
CA ILE A 551 18.11 -25.82 12.89
C ILE A 551 18.37 -27.17 12.20
N ALA A 552 18.05 -27.29 10.91
CA ALA A 552 18.27 -28.50 10.15
C ALA A 552 19.76 -28.89 10.12
N ALA A 553 20.66 -27.92 9.93
CA ALA A 553 22.10 -28.17 9.92
C ALA A 553 22.57 -28.79 11.23
N VAL A 554 22.14 -28.23 12.37
CA VAL A 554 22.49 -28.77 13.69
C VAL A 554 21.95 -30.19 13.86
N LYS A 555 20.70 -30.46 13.42
CA LYS A 555 20.12 -31.82 13.50
C LYS A 555 20.78 -32.82 12.56
N PHE A 556 21.32 -32.38 11.43
CA PHE A 556 22.12 -33.22 10.55
C PHE A 556 23.56 -33.44 11.05
N GLY A 557 23.97 -32.74 12.13
CA GLY A 557 25.24 -32.98 12.80
C GLY A 557 26.31 -31.90 12.57
N ALA A 558 25.95 -30.72 12.08
CA ALA A 558 26.86 -29.59 12.00
C ALA A 558 27.47 -29.29 13.39
N ALA A 559 28.76 -28.92 13.43
CA ALA A 559 29.42 -28.53 14.69
C ALA A 559 28.83 -27.22 15.23
N LEU A 560 28.55 -26.29 14.33
CA LEU A 560 27.98 -24.99 14.64
C LEU A 560 27.16 -24.53 13.44
N SER A 561 25.98 -23.99 13.71
CA SER A 561 25.21 -23.22 12.74
C SER A 561 25.19 -21.76 13.14
N VAL A 562 25.32 -20.87 12.17
CA VAL A 562 25.15 -19.43 12.35
C VAL A 562 24.04 -18.97 11.41
N GLY A 563 23.03 -18.30 11.94
CA GLY A 563 21.97 -17.67 11.17
C GLY A 563 22.02 -16.16 11.26
N ILE A 564 21.86 -15.49 10.13
CA ILE A 564 21.88 -14.03 10.07
C ILE A 564 20.67 -13.50 9.31
N ASP A 565 20.15 -12.37 9.75
CA ASP A 565 19.03 -11.69 9.10
C ASP A 565 19.12 -10.18 9.33
N ILE A 566 18.51 -9.39 8.44
CA ILE A 566 18.38 -7.94 8.61
C ILE A 566 17.15 -7.57 9.44
N ASP A 567 16.18 -8.49 9.56
CA ASP A 567 14.96 -8.27 10.32
C ASP A 567 15.10 -8.76 11.78
N PRO A 568 14.94 -7.87 12.79
CA PRO A 568 14.95 -8.28 14.20
C PRO A 568 13.84 -9.27 14.55
N GLN A 569 12.71 -9.27 13.84
CA GLN A 569 11.62 -10.23 14.04
C GLN A 569 12.03 -11.64 13.60
N ALA A 570 12.69 -11.78 12.45
CA ALA A 570 13.24 -13.05 11.98
C ALA A 570 14.22 -13.66 13.00
N ILE A 571 15.14 -12.85 13.52
CA ILE A 571 16.09 -13.30 14.56
C ILE A 571 15.37 -13.75 15.85
N THR A 572 14.29 -13.07 16.22
CA THR A 572 13.48 -13.46 17.38
C THR A 572 12.77 -14.79 17.15
N SER A 573 12.18 -14.97 15.96
CA SER A 573 11.54 -16.23 15.56
C SER A 573 12.52 -17.39 15.49
N ALA A 574 13.68 -17.22 14.86
CA ALA A 574 14.72 -18.24 14.79
C ALA A 574 15.22 -18.68 16.17
N ARG A 575 15.33 -17.76 17.14
CA ARG A 575 15.69 -18.12 18.53
C ARG A 575 14.62 -18.97 19.20
N GLN A 576 13.36 -18.61 19.04
CA GLN A 576 12.24 -19.36 19.61
C GLN A 576 12.17 -20.76 18.99
N ASN A 577 12.29 -20.86 17.67
CA ASN A 577 12.31 -22.13 16.95
C ASN A 577 13.53 -23.00 17.31
N ALA A 578 14.70 -22.42 17.53
CA ALA A 578 15.87 -23.16 18.04
C ALA A 578 15.59 -23.75 19.43
N ALA A 579 14.95 -22.98 20.32
CA ALA A 579 14.57 -23.45 21.65
C ALA A 579 13.56 -24.60 21.61
N LEU A 580 12.56 -24.54 20.71
CA LEU A 580 11.60 -25.65 20.48
C LEU A 580 12.29 -26.96 20.06
N ASN A 581 13.49 -26.86 19.46
CA ASN A 581 14.29 -28.00 19.02
C ASN A 581 15.36 -28.42 20.03
N ASN A 582 15.38 -27.84 21.23
CA ASN A 582 16.40 -28.04 22.26
C ASN A 582 17.82 -27.69 21.76
N ILE A 583 17.93 -26.63 20.97
CA ILE A 583 19.21 -26.13 20.43
C ILE A 583 19.56 -24.83 21.16
N GLY A 584 20.68 -24.86 21.88
CA GLY A 584 21.21 -23.68 22.57
C GLY A 584 22.19 -22.86 21.74
N PRO A 585 22.60 -21.67 22.24
CA PRO A 585 23.51 -20.76 21.55
C PRO A 585 24.91 -21.35 21.29
N GLU A 586 25.30 -22.40 22.01
CA GLU A 586 26.55 -23.13 21.81
C GLU A 586 26.59 -23.92 20.50
N LYS A 587 25.42 -24.28 19.95
CA LYS A 587 25.28 -24.98 18.66
C LYS A 587 24.71 -24.11 17.55
N MET A 588 23.92 -23.08 17.89
CA MET A 588 23.29 -22.19 16.92
C MET A 588 23.41 -20.73 17.35
N GLN A 589 24.17 -19.94 16.61
CA GLN A 589 24.35 -18.50 16.88
C GLN A 589 23.51 -17.67 15.91
N LEU A 590 22.83 -16.63 16.43
CA LEU A 590 21.91 -15.82 15.66
C LEU A 590 22.26 -14.32 15.77
N HIS A 591 22.50 -13.68 14.63
CA HIS A 591 22.98 -12.30 14.58
C HIS A 591 22.12 -11.42 13.67
N LEU A 592 21.71 -10.27 14.20
CA LEU A 592 21.07 -9.22 13.43
C LEU A 592 22.13 -8.46 12.62
N LEU A 593 21.99 -8.42 11.31
CA LEU A 593 22.82 -7.58 10.45
C LEU A 593 22.31 -6.13 10.52
N PRO A 594 23.19 -5.15 10.76
CA PRO A 594 22.81 -3.75 10.70
C PRO A 594 22.45 -3.41 9.26
N SER A 595 21.26 -2.86 9.06
CA SER A 595 20.89 -2.20 7.80
C SER A 595 21.97 -1.16 7.50
N LYS A 596 22.66 -1.28 6.36
CA LYS A 596 23.69 -0.33 5.93
C LYS A 596 23.03 1.02 5.59
N THR A 597 22.71 1.81 6.61
CA THR A 597 22.32 3.22 6.53
C THR A 597 23.28 4.08 7.36
N SER A 598 24.60 3.91 7.17
CA SER A 598 25.57 4.92 7.64
C SER A 598 26.97 4.72 7.05
N SER A 599 27.29 5.47 5.99
CA SER A 599 28.64 5.94 5.63
C SER A 599 28.51 6.88 4.42
N THR A 600 28.89 8.15 4.37
CA THR A 600 29.62 9.06 5.27
C THR A 600 29.29 10.48 4.81
N SER A 601 28.68 11.32 5.66
CA SER A 601 28.82 12.77 5.56
C SER A 601 30.18 13.14 6.16
N ARG A 602 31.08 13.69 5.33
CA ARG A 602 32.22 14.47 5.83
C ARG A 602 31.73 15.89 6.05
N ASP A 603 31.27 16.19 7.25
CA ASP A 603 31.23 17.58 7.72
C ASP A 603 32.27 17.77 8.83
N SER A 604 33.06 18.82 8.64
CA SER A 604 34.16 19.22 9.51
C SER A 604 33.59 20.00 10.69
N CYS A 605 33.78 19.51 11.92
CA CYS A 605 34.06 20.31 13.13
C CYS A 605 34.41 19.34 14.28
N GLY A 606 35.51 19.61 14.99
CA GLY A 606 36.25 18.62 15.79
C GLY A 606 35.61 18.18 17.10
N GLY A 607 35.76 16.87 17.37
CA GLY A 607 36.38 16.31 18.57
C GLY A 607 35.61 16.31 19.90
N VAL A 608 35.02 15.15 20.23
CA VAL A 608 35.48 14.25 21.31
C VAL A 608 35.22 12.81 20.84
N GLU A 609 36.27 12.00 20.76
CA GLU A 609 36.17 10.56 20.49
C GLU A 609 35.49 9.89 21.69
N ASP A 610 34.36 9.21 21.46
CA ASP A 610 34.00 8.07 22.30
C ASP A 610 33.89 6.82 21.41
N ARG A 611 34.56 5.77 21.88
CA ARG A 611 34.94 4.58 21.15
C ARG A 611 33.84 3.53 21.24
N SER A 612 33.14 3.27 20.13
CA SER A 612 32.62 1.93 19.78
C SER A 612 31.74 1.97 18.52
N SER A 613 32.32 2.30 17.37
CA SER A 613 31.67 2.17 16.05
C SER A 613 32.24 1.03 15.20
N SER A 614 32.96 0.08 15.82
CA SER A 614 33.57 -1.10 15.17
C SER A 614 32.90 -2.43 15.58
N GLY A 615 31.60 -2.43 15.90
CA GLY A 615 30.96 -3.55 16.61
C GLY A 615 30.52 -4.74 15.76
N VAL A 616 30.25 -4.57 14.45
CA VAL A 616 29.47 -5.59 13.71
C VAL A 616 30.29 -6.37 12.66
N GLU A 617 31.32 -5.77 12.07
CA GLU A 617 32.32 -6.50 11.24
C GLU A 617 33.17 -7.48 12.06
N SER A 618 33.08 -7.43 13.40
CA SER A 618 33.82 -8.31 14.32
C SER A 618 33.12 -9.64 14.60
N ILE A 619 31.85 -9.85 14.20
CA ILE A 619 31.06 -11.02 14.65
C ILE A 619 31.10 -12.17 13.62
N LEU A 620 31.16 -11.86 12.33
CA LEU A 620 31.18 -12.85 11.26
C LEU A 620 32.53 -12.82 10.55
N GLU A 621 33.29 -13.91 10.69
CA GLU A 621 34.59 -14.04 10.01
C GLU A 621 34.38 -14.53 8.57
N THR A 622 35.09 -13.89 7.63
CA THR A 622 35.18 -14.37 6.25
C THR A 622 35.99 -15.66 6.19
N ASN A 623 35.75 -16.49 5.17
CA ASN A 623 36.41 -17.79 5.00
C ASN A 623 36.31 -18.74 6.21
N LYS A 624 35.16 -18.75 6.90
CA LYS A 624 34.96 -19.54 8.12
C LYS A 624 34.04 -20.74 7.95
N TYR A 625 33.12 -20.71 7.00
CA TYR A 625 32.04 -21.70 6.92
C TYR A 625 32.33 -22.76 5.85
N ASP A 626 32.04 -24.02 6.17
CA ASP A 626 32.18 -25.17 5.27
C ASP A 626 30.99 -25.27 4.30
N VAL A 627 29.83 -24.75 4.73
CA VAL A 627 28.62 -24.65 3.92
C VAL A 627 27.96 -23.30 4.17
N VAL A 628 27.62 -22.58 3.11
CA VAL A 628 26.83 -21.33 3.16
C VAL A 628 25.59 -21.52 2.30
N ILE A 629 24.41 -21.28 2.85
CA ILE A 629 23.17 -21.26 2.06
C ILE A 629 22.49 -19.91 2.21
N ALA A 630 22.03 -19.35 1.09
CA ALA A 630 21.20 -18.15 1.04
C ALA A 630 19.88 -18.47 0.33
N ASN A 631 18.78 -18.54 1.08
CA ASN A 631 17.44 -18.72 0.52
C ASN A 631 16.69 -17.37 0.57
N ILE A 632 17.04 -16.48 -0.35
CA ILE A 632 16.57 -15.09 -0.39
C ILE A 632 16.26 -14.66 -1.82
N LEU A 633 15.64 -13.50 -1.99
CA LEU A 633 15.20 -13.02 -3.30
C LEU A 633 16.37 -12.78 -4.28
N LEU A 634 16.07 -12.86 -5.58
CA LEU A 634 17.02 -12.69 -6.69
C LEU A 634 17.95 -11.48 -6.54
N ASN A 635 17.39 -10.28 -6.34
CA ASN A 635 18.21 -9.05 -6.36
C ASN A 635 19.24 -9.02 -5.23
N PRO A 636 18.87 -9.30 -3.95
CA PRO A 636 19.86 -9.52 -2.90
C PRO A 636 20.93 -10.55 -3.22
N LEU A 637 20.58 -11.68 -3.85
CA LEU A 637 21.57 -12.69 -4.27
C LEU A 637 22.57 -12.12 -5.27
N LEU A 638 22.14 -11.27 -6.21
CA LEU A 638 23.02 -10.66 -7.20
C LEU A 638 23.92 -9.57 -6.59
N ASP A 639 23.33 -8.68 -5.79
CA ASP A 639 24.01 -7.52 -5.19
C ASP A 639 25.03 -7.94 -4.12
N LEU A 640 24.71 -8.99 -3.36
CA LEU A 640 25.51 -9.45 -2.23
C LEU A 640 26.38 -10.65 -2.58
N ALA A 641 26.50 -11.03 -3.85
CA ALA A 641 27.19 -12.26 -4.27
C ALA A 641 28.62 -12.38 -3.72
N ASP A 642 29.45 -11.34 -3.87
CA ASP A 642 30.83 -11.38 -3.34
C ASP A 642 30.82 -11.50 -1.81
N HIS A 643 29.89 -10.84 -1.15
CA HIS A 643 29.77 -10.83 0.30
C HIS A 643 29.31 -12.20 0.83
N ILE A 644 28.28 -12.80 0.25
CA ILE A 644 27.79 -14.15 0.60
C ILE A 644 28.91 -15.18 0.41
N VAL A 645 29.56 -15.17 -0.75
CA VAL A 645 30.66 -16.11 -1.05
C VAL A 645 31.89 -15.84 -0.17
N SER A 646 32.12 -14.61 0.29
CA SER A 646 33.27 -14.29 1.15
C SER A 646 33.26 -15.07 2.48
N TYR A 647 32.10 -15.47 2.99
CA TYR A 647 31.97 -16.23 4.23
C TYR A 647 32.39 -17.70 4.10
N ALA A 648 32.22 -18.30 2.92
CA ALA A 648 32.61 -19.67 2.64
C ALA A 648 34.14 -19.83 2.65
N LYS A 649 34.67 -20.93 3.20
CA LYS A 649 36.08 -21.32 3.03
C LYS A 649 36.38 -21.59 1.55
N PRO A 650 37.64 -21.48 1.09
CA PRO A 650 38.02 -22.04 -0.21
C PRO A 650 37.60 -23.51 -0.33
N GLY A 651 36.90 -23.87 -1.40
CA GLY A 651 36.34 -25.21 -1.60
C GLY A 651 35.06 -25.54 -0.82
N ALA A 652 34.56 -24.64 0.02
CA ALA A 652 33.27 -24.81 0.69
C ALA A 652 32.10 -24.67 -0.29
N VAL A 653 30.98 -25.31 0.04
CA VAL A 653 29.78 -25.27 -0.81
C VAL A 653 28.96 -24.02 -0.50
N VAL A 654 28.55 -23.32 -1.55
CA VAL A 654 27.61 -22.21 -1.49
C VAL A 654 26.34 -22.60 -2.23
N GLY A 655 25.20 -22.56 -1.55
CA GLY A 655 23.86 -22.82 -2.10
C GLY A 655 23.01 -21.55 -2.13
N LEU A 656 22.23 -21.38 -3.19
CA LEU A 656 21.40 -20.22 -3.47
C LEU A 656 20.01 -20.71 -3.87
N SER A 657 18.97 -20.27 -3.18
CA SER A 657 17.57 -20.50 -3.55
C SER A 657 16.73 -19.26 -3.28
N GLY A 658 15.41 -19.34 -3.42
CA GLY A 658 14.53 -18.16 -3.37
C GLY A 658 14.31 -17.52 -4.76
N ILE A 659 14.59 -18.28 -5.82
CA ILE A 659 14.50 -17.86 -7.22
C ILE A 659 13.61 -18.81 -8.01
N ILE A 660 12.84 -18.26 -8.95
CA ILE A 660 12.08 -19.06 -9.92
C ILE A 660 12.99 -19.53 -11.07
N SER A 661 12.64 -20.62 -11.74
CA SER A 661 13.47 -21.25 -12.79
C SER A 661 13.81 -20.28 -13.93
N GLU A 662 12.93 -19.34 -14.28
CA GLU A 662 13.19 -18.32 -15.30
C GLU A 662 14.31 -17.34 -14.93
N GLN A 663 14.62 -17.21 -13.63
CA GLN A 663 15.65 -16.31 -13.12
C GLN A 663 17.05 -16.97 -13.08
N LEU A 664 17.14 -18.29 -13.32
CA LEU A 664 18.39 -19.05 -13.33
C LEU A 664 19.52 -18.41 -14.16
N PRO A 665 19.28 -17.87 -15.38
CA PRO A 665 20.34 -17.31 -16.19
C PRO A 665 21.11 -16.20 -15.47
N HIS A 666 20.42 -15.33 -14.71
CA HIS A 666 21.06 -14.22 -13.98
C HIS A 666 21.94 -14.71 -12.84
N ILE A 667 21.48 -15.71 -12.09
CA ILE A 667 22.23 -16.29 -10.97
C ILE A 667 23.46 -17.05 -11.49
N VAL A 668 23.28 -17.89 -12.51
CA VAL A 668 24.38 -18.65 -13.12
C VAL A 668 25.43 -17.70 -13.68
N GLU A 669 25.03 -16.64 -14.40
CA GLU A 669 25.96 -15.64 -14.93
C GLU A 669 26.78 -14.95 -13.82
N ARG A 670 26.13 -14.56 -12.72
CA ARG A 670 26.79 -13.85 -11.61
C ARG A 670 27.67 -14.75 -10.76
N TYR A 671 27.19 -15.95 -10.43
CA TYR A 671 27.86 -16.84 -9.47
C TYR A 671 28.86 -17.80 -10.12
N SER A 672 28.76 -18.12 -11.42
CA SER A 672 29.81 -18.89 -12.12
C SER A 672 31.17 -18.18 -12.16
N GLN A 673 31.18 -16.86 -11.89
CA GLN A 673 32.41 -16.10 -11.74
C GLN A 673 33.10 -16.42 -10.40
N LEU A 674 32.34 -16.72 -9.36
CA LEU A 674 32.80 -16.92 -7.97
C LEU A 674 32.86 -18.39 -7.55
N LEU A 675 32.03 -19.24 -8.16
CA LEU A 675 31.87 -20.66 -7.85
C LEU A 675 32.32 -21.55 -9.00
N GLU A 676 32.85 -22.72 -8.68
CA GLU A 676 33.10 -23.83 -9.60
C GLU A 676 32.08 -24.97 -9.35
N ASP A 677 32.04 -25.96 -10.25
CA ASP A 677 31.13 -27.11 -10.17
C ASP A 677 29.65 -26.76 -9.95
N VAL A 678 29.19 -25.68 -10.61
CA VAL A 678 27.83 -25.18 -10.48
C VAL A 678 26.82 -26.23 -10.94
N SER A 679 25.92 -26.59 -10.04
CA SER A 679 24.84 -27.55 -10.23
C SER A 679 23.50 -26.89 -9.91
N ILE A 680 22.44 -27.33 -10.59
CA ILE A 680 21.10 -26.77 -10.48
C ILE A 680 20.14 -27.89 -10.11
N THR A 681 19.21 -27.61 -9.20
CA THR A 681 18.07 -28.48 -8.87
C THR A 681 16.81 -27.64 -8.90
N GLU A 682 15.76 -28.14 -9.55
CA GLU A 682 14.48 -27.43 -9.70
C GLU A 682 13.35 -28.25 -9.10
N MET A 683 12.32 -27.56 -8.59
CA MET A 683 11.11 -28.15 -8.03
C MET A 683 10.00 -27.08 -8.04
N ASP A 684 8.85 -27.41 -8.61
CA ASP A 684 7.65 -26.56 -8.66
C ASP A 684 7.93 -25.13 -9.14
N ASP A 685 8.62 -24.99 -10.27
CA ASP A 685 9.07 -23.71 -10.88
C ASP A 685 10.08 -22.90 -10.04
N TRP A 686 10.55 -23.43 -8.91
CA TRP A 686 11.62 -22.85 -8.11
C TRP A 686 12.95 -23.58 -8.35
N ALA A 687 14.04 -22.85 -8.17
CA ALA A 687 15.37 -23.41 -8.35
C ALA A 687 16.28 -23.22 -7.13
N CYS A 688 17.23 -24.14 -7.00
CA CYS A 688 18.37 -24.07 -6.11
C CYS A 688 19.64 -24.28 -6.93
N VAL A 689 20.53 -23.29 -6.89
CA VAL A 689 21.85 -23.33 -7.53
C VAL A 689 22.89 -23.55 -6.44
N HIS A 690 23.80 -24.49 -6.61
CA HIS A 690 24.91 -24.66 -5.68
C HIS A 690 26.23 -24.90 -6.41
N GLY A 691 27.33 -24.46 -5.82
CA GLY A 691 28.68 -24.67 -6.33
C GLY A 691 29.72 -24.58 -5.22
N THR A 692 30.96 -24.89 -5.52
CA THR A 692 32.09 -24.77 -4.59
C THR A 692 32.78 -23.43 -4.78
N LYS A 693 33.18 -22.77 -3.68
CA LYS A 693 33.92 -21.51 -3.76
C LYS A 693 35.28 -21.76 -4.43
N LYS A 694 35.55 -21.03 -5.51
CA LYS A 694 36.85 -21.09 -6.21
C LYS A 694 38.00 -20.80 -5.26
N GLN A 695 39.07 -21.57 -5.38
CA GLN A 695 40.33 -21.25 -4.70
C GLN A 695 40.92 -19.99 -5.34
N ASN A 696 41.25 -18.97 -4.54
CA ASN A 696 41.98 -17.82 -5.04
C ASN A 696 43.36 -18.30 -5.51
N LEU A 697 43.59 -18.32 -6.82
CA LEU A 697 44.91 -18.46 -7.44
C LEU A 697 45.71 -17.16 -7.21
N SER A 698 46.06 -16.87 -5.96
CA SER A 698 46.92 -15.75 -5.61
C SER A 698 47.66 -16.04 -4.31
N GLU A 699 48.53 -17.05 -4.33
CA GLU A 699 49.73 -17.18 -3.48
C GLU A 699 50.59 -18.34 -4.06
N SER A 700 51.29 -18.04 -5.15
CA SER A 700 52.40 -18.84 -5.68
C SER A 700 53.48 -17.92 -6.21
#